data_AF-A0A1H8GPX4-F1
#
_entry.id   AF-A0A1H8GPX4-F1
#
_cell.length_a   1.000
_cell.length_b   1.000
_cell.length_c   1.000
_cell.angle_alpha   90.00
_cell.angle_beta   90.00
_cell.angle_gamma   90.00
#
_symmetry.space_group_name_H-M   'P 1'
#
loop_
_entity.id
_entity.type
_entity.pdbx_description
1 polymer ?
#
loop_
_entity_poly.entity_id
_entity_poly.type
_entity_poly.pdbx_seq_one_letter_code
_entity_poly.pdbx_strand_id
1 'polypeptide(L)'
;MDAFGKSQPVTRIEDRRFLTGAGRYVDDVAPAGALFAVFVRAQVAHGVLRGVDADAARGMPGVHAVVTADELLAAGVVLDLAGVQVRNRDGSRGAFTRRPILAQGRVRHVGEPIACVIADTLAQARDAAEAVEVDIDDLPAHVDLAVGGAALHDTAPDNLAFDFSLGDTTAVDAAIAAAAHVVTVQVPDNRVICNAMEPRGCYAEVVDGRLHVAVNGQGVWAPKADLVKHFGLSPDAVRVTTPDVGGGFGMKGMRYPEPFVVAHAARHLSRPVRWMSERTEAMLTDNAGRDLITQATLAFDADLRMTAYSLDTIANMGAYNSQFAQNIQTELFAKVLTGTYAVPLAAMRVRGVYTNTTPVDAYRGAGRPEAIFVLERSMDAAARQLGVTGWDLRHRNFITPDQFPYTTPTGVTYDVGAFSDLLDTAQDSADVAGFAARKAASAARGRLRGQGLCYYIESILGDPSETATVVFTGDGAEIHVGTQSNGQGHETVYAQFLSDHTGIPMDRITVVQGDSDRIQQGGGTGGSRSVTVQNTATLATVGALIAAFTAYLADREGGDVTFDDERFRVSGSNMTPTVLEVAEMARGDGRTDLLRHSQRITLDNRSFPNGAHVVEVEIDPETGHTVVDRYTVVDDFGNLINPLLVEGQVHGGVAQGLGQALSERVVFDADGQLLTASYMDYGMPRALDVPRVAFSTRGTPSLYNPMGMKGCGEAGTVGALAAVTNAVLDALWDSGVRDVAMPFTPHRVWGWLQAARDKAA
;
A
#
# COMPACT_ATOMS: atom_id res chain seq x y z
N MET A 1 -25.24 25.69 16.20
CA MET A 1 -24.03 26.17 16.88
C MET A 1 -23.07 25.01 16.83
N ASP A 2 -22.13 25.13 15.92
CA ASP A 2 -21.30 24.04 15.42
C ASP A 2 -20.41 23.47 16.51
N ALA A 3 -20.37 22.14 16.59
CA ALA A 3 -19.52 21.38 17.50
C ALA A 3 -18.04 21.46 17.08
N PHE A 4 -17.44 22.65 17.20
CA PHE A 4 -16.00 22.89 17.05
C PHE A 4 -15.16 22.37 18.24
N GLY A 5 -15.73 21.51 19.11
CA GLY A 5 -15.14 21.13 20.40
C GLY A 5 -14.61 19.70 20.53
N LYS A 6 -14.95 18.75 19.66
CA LYS A 6 -14.58 17.32 19.83
C LYS A 6 -13.29 16.90 19.11
N SER A 7 -12.73 17.75 18.24
CA SER A 7 -11.50 17.47 17.47
C SER A 7 -10.18 17.81 18.20
N GLN A 8 -10.11 17.62 19.52
CA GLN A 8 -8.83 17.76 20.23
C GLN A 8 -7.90 16.60 19.84
N PRO A 9 -6.59 16.83 19.63
CA PRO A 9 -5.65 15.75 19.38
C PRO A 9 -5.60 14.79 20.57
N VAL A 10 -6.10 13.57 20.39
CA VAL A 10 -6.00 12.51 21.39
C VAL A 10 -4.72 11.71 21.13
N THR A 11 -3.93 11.50 22.18
CA THR A 11 -2.76 10.61 22.15
C THR A 11 -3.18 9.15 21.96
N ARG A 12 -2.34 8.33 21.36
CA ARG A 12 -2.76 7.00 20.93
C ARG A 12 -2.90 6.04 22.11
N ILE A 13 -4.01 5.29 22.16
CA ILE A 13 -4.24 4.25 23.17
C ILE A 13 -3.19 3.14 23.02
N GLU A 14 -2.87 2.77 21.79
CA GLU A 14 -1.94 1.68 21.51
C GLU A 14 -0.48 1.99 21.91
N ASP A 15 -0.11 3.26 22.08
CA ASP A 15 1.26 3.67 22.47
C ASP A 15 1.68 3.04 23.80
N ARG A 16 0.74 2.91 24.75
CA ARG A 16 1.05 2.38 26.08
C ARG A 16 1.64 0.97 26.01
N ARG A 17 1.08 0.08 25.17
CA ARG A 17 1.60 -1.29 25.05
C ARG A 17 2.89 -1.33 24.23
N PHE A 18 3.01 -0.52 23.20
CA PHE A 18 4.21 -0.50 22.35
C PHE A 18 5.44 0.08 23.05
N LEU A 19 5.27 1.17 23.83
CA LEU A 19 6.37 1.83 24.53
C LEU A 19 6.87 1.05 25.77
N THR A 20 6.10 0.08 26.26
CA THR A 20 6.43 -0.72 27.44
C THR A 20 6.87 -2.14 27.11
N GLY A 21 7.01 -2.49 25.82
CA GLY A 21 7.34 -3.85 25.40
C GLY A 21 6.20 -4.86 25.62
N ALA A 22 4.97 -4.37 25.78
CA ALA A 22 3.76 -5.19 25.95
C ALA A 22 2.94 -5.32 24.65
N GLY A 23 3.51 -4.90 23.52
CA GLY A 23 2.98 -5.24 22.19
C GLY A 23 2.93 -6.75 22.00
N ARG A 24 2.02 -7.20 21.15
CA ARG A 24 1.76 -8.63 20.92
C ARG A 24 1.89 -8.92 19.43
N TYR A 25 3.10 -9.07 18.92
CA TYR A 25 3.35 -9.43 17.53
C TYR A 25 3.21 -10.95 17.33
N VAL A 26 3.15 -11.40 16.08
CA VAL A 26 2.81 -12.81 15.77
C VAL A 26 3.76 -13.82 16.39
N ASP A 27 5.05 -13.49 16.50
CA ASP A 27 6.03 -14.38 17.15
C ASP A 27 5.94 -14.36 18.69
N ASP A 28 5.52 -13.23 19.27
CA ASP A 28 5.34 -13.09 20.73
C ASP A 28 4.16 -13.92 21.23
N VAL A 29 3.11 -14.03 20.41
CA VAL A 29 1.87 -14.73 20.76
C VAL A 29 1.79 -16.16 20.22
N ALA A 30 2.86 -16.66 19.59
CA ALA A 30 2.91 -18.05 19.15
C ALA A 30 2.75 -19.01 20.35
N PRO A 31 2.00 -20.12 20.22
CA PRO A 31 1.76 -21.05 21.31
C PRO A 31 3.06 -21.59 21.92
N ALA A 32 3.08 -21.74 23.25
CA ALA A 32 4.21 -22.36 23.93
C ALA A 32 4.41 -23.80 23.43
N GLY A 33 5.64 -24.14 23.06
CA GLY A 33 5.97 -25.45 22.48
C GLY A 33 5.70 -25.57 20.98
N ALA A 34 5.40 -24.46 20.28
CA ALA A 34 5.34 -24.45 18.82
C ALA A 34 6.67 -24.90 18.20
N LEU A 35 6.58 -25.82 17.24
CA LEU A 35 7.69 -26.24 16.40
C LEU A 35 8.11 -25.11 15.47
N PHE A 36 9.37 -25.13 15.02
CA PHE A 36 9.93 -24.13 14.12
C PHE A 36 9.93 -24.65 12.69
N ALA A 37 9.42 -23.84 11.78
CA ALA A 37 9.47 -24.06 10.35
C ALA A 37 10.61 -23.25 9.71
N VAL A 38 11.40 -23.88 8.84
CA VAL A 38 12.44 -23.25 8.02
C VAL A 38 12.26 -23.69 6.57
N PHE A 39 12.24 -22.74 5.64
CA PHE A 39 12.07 -23.03 4.22
C PHE A 39 13.41 -23.28 3.54
N VAL A 40 13.47 -24.35 2.75
CA VAL A 40 14.52 -24.60 1.77
C VAL A 40 14.11 -23.86 0.49
N ARG A 41 14.99 -22.99 -0.01
CA ARG A 41 14.68 -22.05 -1.09
C ARG A 41 15.62 -22.24 -2.28
N ALA A 42 15.14 -21.92 -3.47
CA ALA A 42 15.92 -21.93 -4.69
C ALA A 42 17.13 -20.98 -4.58
N GLN A 43 18.32 -21.50 -4.90
CA GLN A 43 19.56 -20.73 -4.94
C GLN A 43 19.90 -20.22 -6.36
N VAL A 44 19.12 -20.63 -7.35
CA VAL A 44 19.27 -20.22 -8.76
C VAL A 44 17.99 -19.56 -9.26
N ALA A 45 18.13 -18.63 -10.21
CA ALA A 45 17.00 -17.85 -10.69
C ALA A 45 16.11 -18.63 -11.68
N HIS A 46 16.64 -19.64 -12.36
CA HIS A 46 15.87 -20.43 -13.31
C HIS A 46 16.45 -21.83 -13.45
N GLY A 47 15.61 -22.86 -13.36
CA GLY A 47 16.07 -24.23 -13.54
C GLY A 47 14.95 -25.26 -13.53
N VAL A 48 15.23 -26.46 -14.04
CA VAL A 48 14.34 -27.62 -13.95
C VAL A 48 14.59 -28.31 -12.62
N LEU A 49 13.57 -28.36 -11.76
CA LEU A 49 13.63 -29.07 -10.48
C LEU A 49 13.42 -30.56 -10.74
N ARG A 50 14.50 -31.35 -10.67
CA ARG A 50 14.50 -32.79 -10.95
C ARG A 50 14.01 -33.62 -9.76
N GLY A 51 14.34 -33.18 -8.56
CA GLY A 51 13.96 -33.86 -7.34
C GLY A 51 14.39 -33.12 -6.10
N VAL A 52 13.80 -33.53 -4.97
CA VAL A 52 14.13 -33.07 -3.63
C VAL A 52 14.34 -34.32 -2.79
N ASP A 53 15.57 -34.58 -2.35
CA ASP A 53 15.88 -35.63 -1.38
C ASP A 53 15.97 -35.01 0.01
N ALA A 54 15.08 -35.46 0.89
CA ALA A 54 14.98 -35.00 2.27
C ALA A 54 15.21 -36.12 3.28
N ASP A 55 15.68 -37.30 2.86
CA ASP A 55 15.78 -38.47 3.73
C ASP A 55 16.79 -38.26 4.87
N ALA A 56 17.94 -37.63 4.57
CA ALA A 56 18.91 -37.25 5.58
C ALA A 56 18.30 -36.29 6.61
N ALA A 57 17.66 -35.22 6.14
CA ALA A 57 16.99 -34.23 6.99
C ALA A 57 15.91 -34.85 7.87
N ARG A 58 15.08 -35.76 7.34
CA ARG A 58 14.03 -36.47 8.11
C ARG A 58 14.58 -37.30 9.26
N GLY A 59 15.82 -37.81 9.13
CA GLY A 59 16.49 -38.58 10.17
C GLY A 59 17.19 -37.75 11.25
N MET A 60 17.25 -36.42 11.11
CA MET A 60 18.03 -35.57 12.01
C MET A 60 17.34 -35.36 13.37
N PRO A 61 18.12 -35.19 14.45
CA PRO A 61 17.56 -35.00 15.79
C PRO A 61 16.62 -33.78 15.88
N GLY A 62 15.40 -34.02 16.36
CA GLY A 62 14.38 -32.99 16.59
C GLY A 62 13.57 -32.61 15.35
N VAL A 63 13.80 -33.23 14.19
CA VAL A 63 12.98 -33.04 12.98
C VAL A 63 11.71 -33.89 13.09
N HIS A 64 10.56 -33.27 12.81
CA HIS A 64 9.24 -33.91 12.86
C HIS A 64 8.60 -34.09 11.49
N ALA A 65 8.92 -33.22 10.54
CA ALA A 65 8.46 -33.32 9.16
C ALA A 65 9.39 -32.55 8.22
N VAL A 66 9.45 -33.02 6.98
CA VAL A 66 9.89 -32.22 5.83
C VAL A 66 8.73 -32.23 4.83
N VAL A 67 8.24 -31.03 4.50
CA VAL A 67 7.08 -30.84 3.62
C VAL A 67 7.57 -30.38 2.25
N THR A 68 7.31 -31.15 1.21
CA THR A 68 7.52 -30.77 -0.20
C THR A 68 6.16 -30.59 -0.90
N ALA A 69 6.18 -30.18 -2.17
CA ALA A 69 4.98 -30.08 -2.99
C ALA A 69 4.22 -31.42 -3.08
N ASP A 70 4.94 -32.54 -3.09
CA ASP A 70 4.34 -33.87 -3.22
C ASP A 70 3.63 -34.31 -1.94
N GLU A 71 4.16 -34.01 -0.73
CA GLU A 71 3.44 -34.26 0.53
C GLU A 71 2.14 -33.44 0.61
N LEU A 72 2.18 -32.17 0.16
CA LEU A 72 0.98 -31.32 0.13
C LEU A 72 -0.09 -31.89 -0.82
N LEU A 73 0.30 -32.32 -2.03
CA LEU A 73 -0.61 -32.95 -3.00
C LEU A 73 -1.18 -34.26 -2.48
N ALA A 74 -0.34 -35.12 -1.89
CA ALA A 74 -0.77 -36.38 -1.29
C ALA A 74 -1.78 -36.17 -0.16
N ALA A 75 -1.67 -35.05 0.57
CA ALA A 75 -2.62 -34.64 1.59
C ALA A 75 -3.88 -33.93 1.04
N GLY A 76 -4.03 -33.83 -0.29
CA GLY A 76 -5.18 -33.21 -0.95
C GLY A 76 -5.18 -31.68 -0.92
N VAL A 77 -4.03 -31.05 -0.66
CA VAL A 77 -3.90 -29.59 -0.68
C VAL A 77 -3.86 -29.10 -2.13
N VAL A 78 -4.67 -28.09 -2.44
CA VAL A 78 -4.57 -27.38 -3.74
C VAL A 78 -3.31 -26.52 -3.72
N LEU A 79 -2.41 -26.66 -4.68
CA LEU A 79 -1.11 -25.95 -4.64
C LEU A 79 -1.12 -24.55 -5.28
N ASP A 80 -2.09 -24.25 -6.13
CA ASP A 80 -1.98 -23.10 -7.02
C ASP A 80 -2.51 -21.82 -6.36
N LEU A 81 -1.60 -20.86 -6.13
CA LEU A 81 -1.93 -19.53 -5.64
C LEU A 81 -2.59 -18.71 -6.75
N ALA A 82 -3.73 -18.11 -6.45
CA ALA A 82 -4.50 -17.34 -7.42
C ALA A 82 -4.03 -15.89 -7.55
N GLY A 83 -3.94 -15.41 -8.79
CA GLY A 83 -3.77 -14.00 -9.15
C GLY A 83 -4.92 -13.51 -10.03
N VAL A 84 -5.17 -12.20 -10.03
CA VAL A 84 -6.17 -11.56 -10.91
C VAL A 84 -5.53 -11.28 -12.28
N GLN A 85 -6.31 -11.45 -13.34
CA GLN A 85 -5.87 -11.20 -14.71
C GLN A 85 -6.66 -10.08 -15.34
N VAL A 86 -5.96 -9.21 -16.06
CA VAL A 86 -6.57 -8.15 -16.87
C VAL A 86 -7.01 -8.70 -18.23
N ARG A 87 -7.74 -7.87 -18.98
CA ARG A 87 -8.02 -8.11 -20.40
C ARG A 87 -6.92 -7.47 -21.25
N ASN A 88 -6.42 -8.23 -22.22
CA ASN A 88 -5.54 -7.73 -23.26
C ASN A 88 -6.31 -6.85 -24.25
N ARG A 89 -5.57 -6.09 -25.06
CA ARG A 89 -6.10 -5.25 -26.15
C ARG A 89 -6.99 -6.00 -27.14
N ASP A 90 -6.73 -7.30 -27.33
CA ASP A 90 -7.45 -8.17 -28.28
C ASP A 90 -8.68 -8.82 -27.64
N GLY A 91 -8.98 -8.50 -26.38
CA GLY A 91 -10.10 -9.04 -25.61
C GLY A 91 -9.81 -10.35 -24.88
N SER A 92 -8.67 -11.01 -25.15
CA SER A 92 -8.21 -12.19 -24.40
C SER A 92 -7.85 -11.82 -22.96
N ARG A 93 -7.67 -12.81 -22.09
CA ARG A 93 -7.15 -12.56 -20.73
C ARG A 93 -5.62 -12.58 -20.79
N GLY A 94 -4.97 -11.81 -19.90
CA GLY A 94 -3.53 -11.95 -19.67
C GLY A 94 -3.13 -13.41 -19.41
N ALA A 95 -1.85 -13.73 -19.56
CA ALA A 95 -1.34 -15.07 -19.36
C ALA A 95 -1.69 -15.60 -17.95
N PHE A 96 -2.21 -16.83 -17.89
CA PHE A 96 -2.43 -17.53 -16.62
C PHE A 96 -1.18 -18.35 -16.34
N THR A 97 -0.35 -17.88 -15.41
CA THR A 97 0.83 -18.60 -14.96
C THR A 97 0.52 -19.31 -13.66
N ARG A 98 0.81 -20.61 -13.62
CA ARG A 98 0.70 -21.39 -12.39
C ARG A 98 1.75 -20.90 -11.41
N ARG A 99 1.33 -20.43 -10.23
CA ARG A 99 2.21 -20.10 -9.09
C ARG A 99 1.98 -21.10 -7.96
N PRO A 100 2.85 -22.08 -7.74
CA PRO A 100 2.62 -23.09 -6.71
C PRO A 100 3.00 -22.58 -5.31
N ILE A 101 2.46 -23.21 -4.25
CA ILE A 101 2.88 -22.98 -2.86
C ILE A 101 4.36 -23.38 -2.68
N LEU A 102 4.73 -24.58 -3.12
CA LEU A 102 6.13 -25.04 -3.18
C LEU A 102 6.49 -25.37 -4.62
N ALA A 103 7.70 -25.01 -5.05
CA ALA A 103 8.17 -25.20 -6.41
C ALA A 103 7.97 -26.65 -6.88
N GLN A 104 7.50 -26.82 -8.10
CA GLN A 104 7.27 -28.14 -8.71
C GLN A 104 7.69 -28.12 -10.17
N GLY A 105 8.61 -29.01 -10.54
CA GLY A 105 9.14 -29.17 -11.89
C GLY A 105 10.09 -28.06 -12.36
N ARG A 106 9.94 -26.82 -11.86
CA ARG A 106 10.84 -25.69 -12.16
C ARG A 106 10.93 -24.73 -10.99
N VAL A 107 12.09 -24.08 -10.87
CA VAL A 107 12.30 -22.84 -10.11
C VAL A 107 12.44 -21.67 -11.07
N ARG A 108 11.93 -20.49 -10.70
CA ARG A 108 11.81 -19.31 -11.57
C ARG A 108 12.29 -18.01 -10.94
N HIS A 109 12.70 -18.02 -9.67
CA HIS A 109 13.51 -16.94 -9.10
C HIS A 109 14.29 -17.44 -7.88
N VAL A 110 15.38 -16.75 -7.56
CA VAL A 110 16.11 -16.98 -6.30
C VAL A 110 15.17 -16.69 -5.12
N GLY A 111 15.15 -17.57 -4.12
CA GLY A 111 14.26 -17.47 -2.96
C GLY A 111 12.91 -18.21 -3.10
N GLU A 112 12.58 -18.76 -4.27
CA GLU A 112 11.36 -19.54 -4.44
C GLU A 112 11.35 -20.75 -3.48
N PRO A 113 10.29 -20.96 -2.68
CA PRO A 113 10.29 -22.04 -1.68
C PRO A 113 10.12 -23.40 -2.35
N ILE A 114 10.98 -24.36 -1.97
CA ILE A 114 11.03 -25.73 -2.54
C ILE A 114 10.50 -26.74 -1.52
N ALA A 115 10.94 -26.64 -0.28
CA ALA A 115 10.52 -27.50 0.82
C ALA A 115 10.49 -26.71 2.15
N CYS A 116 9.95 -27.33 3.20
CA CYS A 116 9.92 -26.76 4.53
C CYS A 116 10.23 -27.81 5.59
N VAL A 117 11.21 -27.55 6.44
CA VAL A 117 11.62 -28.42 7.56
C VAL A 117 10.95 -27.94 8.84
N ILE A 118 10.38 -28.87 9.60
CA ILE A 118 9.72 -28.61 10.89
C ILE A 118 10.48 -29.31 12.00
N ALA A 119 11.01 -28.56 12.98
CA ALA A 119 11.81 -29.12 14.07
C ALA A 119 11.52 -28.50 15.46
N ASP A 120 12.01 -29.12 16.53
CA ASP A 120 11.81 -28.67 17.92
C ASP A 120 12.45 -27.31 18.22
N THR A 121 13.56 -27.00 17.57
CA THR A 121 14.25 -25.71 17.70
C THR A 121 14.58 -25.11 16.34
N LEU A 122 14.72 -23.79 16.29
CA LEU A 122 15.14 -23.08 15.08
C LEU A 122 16.50 -23.56 14.57
N ALA A 123 17.45 -23.84 15.47
CA ALA A 123 18.78 -24.34 15.11
C ALA A 123 18.68 -25.71 14.42
N GLN A 124 17.93 -26.65 15.00
CA GLN A 124 17.71 -27.96 14.38
C GLN A 124 17.00 -27.87 13.03
N ALA A 125 16.01 -26.96 12.90
CA ALA A 125 15.31 -26.75 11.63
C ALA A 125 16.26 -26.22 10.54
N ARG A 126 17.20 -25.33 10.90
CA ARG A 126 18.24 -24.81 9.99
C ARG A 126 19.24 -25.88 9.59
N ASP A 127 19.79 -26.59 10.57
CA ASP A 127 20.77 -27.66 10.32
C ASP A 127 20.17 -28.73 9.39
N ALA A 128 18.90 -29.08 9.59
CA ALA A 128 18.20 -30.03 8.75
C ALA A 128 17.77 -29.46 7.38
N ALA A 129 17.51 -28.15 7.27
CA ALA A 129 17.27 -27.52 5.97
C ALA A 129 18.51 -27.59 5.05
N GLU A 130 19.72 -27.46 5.60
CA GLU A 130 20.98 -27.63 4.85
C GLU A 130 21.24 -29.08 4.42
N ALA A 131 20.58 -30.06 5.06
CA ALA A 131 20.66 -31.48 4.71
C ALA A 131 19.64 -31.92 3.66
N VAL A 132 18.78 -31.02 3.18
CA VAL A 132 17.87 -31.28 2.06
C VAL A 132 18.64 -31.07 0.76
N GLU A 133 18.80 -32.15 -0.01
CA GLU A 133 19.46 -32.10 -1.32
C GLU A 133 18.43 -31.75 -2.41
N VAL A 134 18.72 -30.71 -3.18
CA VAL A 134 17.84 -30.23 -4.25
C VAL A 134 18.59 -30.36 -5.58
N ASP A 135 18.03 -31.14 -6.51
CA ASP A 135 18.60 -31.34 -7.84
C ASP A 135 17.94 -30.40 -8.85
N ILE A 136 18.72 -29.44 -9.37
CA ILE A 136 18.27 -28.40 -10.30
C ILE A 136 19.19 -28.38 -11.52
N ASP A 137 18.63 -28.58 -12.71
CA ASP A 137 19.32 -28.27 -13.96
C ASP A 137 19.11 -26.79 -14.30
N ASP A 138 20.16 -25.99 -14.14
CA ASP A 138 20.14 -24.55 -14.41
C ASP A 138 19.71 -24.22 -15.85
N LEU A 139 18.94 -23.15 -15.97
CA LEU A 139 18.52 -22.58 -17.23
C LEU A 139 18.94 -21.11 -17.30
N PRO A 140 19.11 -20.54 -18.51
CA PRO A 140 19.36 -19.11 -18.65
C PRO A 140 18.27 -18.28 -17.97
N ALA A 141 18.68 -17.30 -17.17
CA ALA A 141 17.78 -16.34 -16.55
C ALA A 141 17.41 -15.21 -17.52
N HIS A 142 16.21 -14.67 -17.38
CA HIS A 142 15.76 -13.45 -18.05
C HIS A 142 15.37 -12.42 -16.99
N VAL A 143 16.23 -11.41 -16.78
CA VAL A 143 16.05 -10.36 -15.76
C VAL A 143 15.74 -8.99 -16.36
N ASP A 144 15.90 -8.84 -17.67
CA ASP A 144 15.73 -7.57 -18.37
C ASP A 144 14.26 -7.14 -18.42
N LEU A 145 14.03 -5.83 -18.33
CA LEU A 145 12.71 -5.23 -18.52
C LEU A 145 12.37 -5.12 -20.02
N ALA A 146 12.22 -6.27 -20.68
CA ALA A 146 11.96 -6.35 -22.12
C ALA A 146 11.12 -7.59 -22.47
N VAL A 147 10.44 -7.55 -23.62
CA VAL A 147 9.74 -8.71 -24.19
C VAL A 147 10.75 -9.66 -24.83
N GLY A 148 10.52 -10.97 -24.70
CA GLY A 148 11.40 -12.03 -25.23
C GLY A 148 12.34 -12.59 -24.16
N GLY A 149 13.52 -13.05 -24.58
CA GLY A 149 14.50 -13.68 -23.70
C GLY A 149 14.24 -15.18 -23.46
N ALA A 150 14.86 -15.74 -22.43
CA ALA A 150 14.64 -17.13 -22.04
C ALA A 150 13.21 -17.33 -21.52
N ALA A 151 12.48 -18.32 -22.03
CA ALA A 151 11.07 -18.51 -21.69
C ALA A 151 10.88 -19.04 -20.24
N LEU A 152 10.04 -18.37 -19.45
CA LEU A 152 9.71 -18.77 -18.07
C LEU A 152 8.45 -19.66 -18.00
N HIS A 153 7.46 -19.37 -18.85
CA HIS A 153 6.15 -20.00 -18.83
C HIS A 153 5.67 -20.32 -20.24
N ASP A 154 5.25 -21.56 -20.48
CA ASP A 154 4.69 -21.98 -21.76
C ASP A 154 3.40 -21.22 -22.12
N THR A 155 2.67 -20.73 -21.11
CA THR A 155 1.42 -19.96 -21.27
C THR A 155 1.64 -18.47 -21.55
N ALA A 156 2.90 -18.01 -21.56
CA ALA A 156 3.29 -16.62 -21.80
C ALA A 156 4.40 -16.55 -22.87
N PRO A 157 4.08 -16.73 -24.17
CA PRO A 157 5.07 -16.60 -25.23
C PRO A 157 5.73 -15.23 -25.18
N ASP A 158 7.03 -15.19 -25.50
CA ASP A 158 7.90 -14.02 -25.38
C ASP A 158 7.91 -13.38 -23.97
N ASN A 159 7.62 -14.19 -22.94
CA ASN A 159 7.45 -13.75 -21.55
C ASN A 159 6.39 -12.66 -21.36
N LEU A 160 5.46 -12.50 -22.32
CA LEU A 160 4.44 -11.47 -22.25
C LEU A 160 3.32 -11.91 -21.31
N ALA A 161 3.26 -11.29 -20.12
CA ALA A 161 2.21 -11.53 -19.13
C ALA A 161 0.86 -10.95 -19.57
N PHE A 162 0.87 -9.76 -20.17
CA PHE A 162 -0.31 -9.12 -20.75
C PHE A 162 0.10 -7.97 -21.69
N ASP A 163 -0.78 -7.60 -22.61
CA ASP A 163 -0.70 -6.37 -23.42
C ASP A 163 -2.02 -5.61 -23.30
N PHE A 164 -2.04 -4.66 -22.37
CA PHE A 164 -3.19 -3.86 -22.00
C PHE A 164 -3.22 -2.54 -22.80
N SER A 165 -4.41 -2.07 -23.14
CA SER A 165 -4.62 -0.75 -23.73
C SER A 165 -5.89 -0.09 -23.19
N LEU A 166 -5.84 1.23 -23.03
CA LEU A 166 -6.95 2.07 -22.62
C LEU A 166 -6.95 3.37 -23.43
N GLY A 167 -8.14 3.92 -23.72
CA GLY A 167 -8.32 5.17 -24.46
C GLY A 167 -8.41 4.98 -25.98
N ASP A 168 -8.83 6.03 -26.67
CA ASP A 168 -8.88 6.05 -28.14
C ASP A 168 -7.52 6.48 -28.70
N THR A 169 -6.68 5.48 -29.03
CA THR A 169 -5.34 5.73 -29.57
C THR A 169 -5.38 6.48 -30.90
N THR A 170 -6.41 6.28 -31.73
CA THR A 170 -6.51 6.94 -33.03
C THR A 170 -6.77 8.43 -32.86
N ALA A 171 -7.69 8.79 -31.95
CA ALA A 171 -7.97 10.19 -31.63
C ALA A 171 -6.78 10.87 -30.95
N VAL A 172 -6.09 10.18 -30.04
CA VAL A 172 -4.88 10.69 -29.37
C VAL A 172 -3.76 10.94 -30.37
N ASP A 173 -3.48 9.99 -31.28
CA ASP A 173 -2.44 10.15 -32.30
C ASP A 173 -2.74 11.33 -33.25
N ALA A 174 -4.01 11.51 -33.63
CA ALA A 174 -4.44 12.64 -34.43
C ALA A 174 -4.27 13.98 -33.69
N ALA A 175 -4.58 14.02 -32.39
CA ALA A 175 -4.40 15.21 -31.56
C ALA A 175 -2.92 15.57 -31.35
N ILE A 176 -2.05 14.57 -31.14
CA ILE A 176 -0.60 14.76 -31.06
C ILE A 176 -0.06 15.32 -32.39
N ALA A 177 -0.49 14.76 -33.53
CA ALA A 177 -0.05 15.23 -34.84
C ALA A 177 -0.49 16.67 -35.16
N ALA A 178 -1.61 17.13 -34.61
CA ALA A 178 -2.15 18.48 -34.80
C ALA A 178 -1.67 19.50 -33.75
N ALA A 179 -0.95 19.06 -32.72
CA ALA A 179 -0.56 19.90 -31.59
C ALA A 179 0.46 20.99 -32.01
N ALA A 180 0.38 22.15 -31.35
CA ALA A 180 1.36 23.22 -31.54
C ALA A 180 2.71 22.84 -30.90
N HIS A 181 2.66 22.10 -29.80
CA HIS A 181 3.85 21.61 -29.10
C HIS A 181 3.66 20.15 -28.68
N VAL A 182 4.74 19.37 -28.80
CA VAL A 182 4.79 17.97 -28.37
C VAL A 182 6.04 17.76 -27.55
N VAL A 183 5.88 17.14 -26.38
CA VAL A 183 6.96 16.81 -25.45
C VAL A 183 6.93 15.31 -25.19
N THR A 184 8.03 14.63 -25.48
CA THR A 184 8.19 13.21 -25.18
C THR A 184 9.32 13.00 -24.18
N VAL A 185 9.06 12.21 -23.14
CA VAL A 185 10.03 11.85 -22.11
C VAL A 185 9.98 10.36 -21.81
N GLN A 186 11.11 9.81 -21.38
CA GLN A 186 11.20 8.45 -20.86
C GLN A 186 11.42 8.52 -19.35
N VAL A 187 10.58 7.82 -18.58
CA VAL A 187 10.59 7.87 -17.12
C VAL A 187 10.74 6.44 -16.58
N PRO A 188 11.95 6.06 -16.12
CA PRO A 188 12.16 4.82 -15.39
C PRO A 188 11.77 4.97 -13.91
N ASP A 189 11.04 3.98 -13.38
CA ASP A 189 10.68 3.87 -11.97
C ASP A 189 11.32 2.60 -11.38
N ASN A 190 12.29 2.81 -10.49
CA ASN A 190 13.13 1.73 -9.98
C ASN A 190 12.34 0.78 -9.08
N ARG A 191 12.64 -0.50 -9.21
CA ARG A 191 12.16 -1.54 -8.29
C ARG A 191 12.57 -1.25 -6.84
N VAL A 192 11.64 -1.50 -5.91
CA VAL A 192 11.83 -1.34 -4.46
C VAL A 192 11.31 -2.55 -3.68
N ILE A 193 11.90 -2.81 -2.52
CA ILE A 193 11.46 -3.82 -1.54
C ILE A 193 10.81 -3.07 -0.37
N CYS A 194 9.59 -3.48 0.00
CA CYS A 194 8.77 -2.80 1.01
C CYS A 194 9.46 -2.63 2.38
N ASN A 195 10.25 -3.63 2.80
CA ASN A 195 11.05 -3.61 4.03
C ASN A 195 10.29 -3.17 5.30
N ALA A 196 9.10 -3.72 5.53
CA ALA A 196 8.43 -3.57 6.83
C ALA A 196 9.36 -4.05 7.97
N MET A 197 9.49 -3.28 9.06
CA MET A 197 10.48 -3.55 10.11
C MET A 197 10.32 -4.93 10.75
N GLU A 198 9.08 -5.34 10.99
CA GLU A 198 8.73 -6.74 11.29
C GLU A 198 8.64 -7.52 9.96
N PRO A 199 9.47 -8.55 9.71
CA PRO A 199 9.32 -9.43 8.56
C PRO A 199 7.97 -10.18 8.55
N ARG A 200 7.66 -10.91 7.47
CA ARG A 200 6.49 -11.79 7.45
C ARG A 200 6.62 -12.92 8.47
N GLY A 201 5.47 -13.34 8.99
CA GLY A 201 5.40 -14.38 10.00
C GLY A 201 4.01 -14.94 10.19
N CYS A 202 3.95 -16.18 10.65
CA CYS A 202 2.71 -16.84 11.02
C CYS A 202 2.93 -17.99 11.99
N TYR A 203 1.88 -18.35 12.72
CA TYR A 203 1.80 -19.67 13.35
C TYR A 203 0.45 -20.32 13.04
N ALA A 204 0.40 -21.64 13.17
CA ALA A 204 -0.82 -22.41 13.07
C ALA A 204 -0.89 -23.47 14.17
N GLU A 205 -2.11 -23.81 14.56
CA GLU A 205 -2.41 -24.84 15.55
C GLU A 205 -3.83 -25.42 15.31
N VAL A 206 -4.14 -26.54 15.95
CA VAL A 206 -5.50 -27.11 15.97
C VAL A 206 -6.07 -26.94 17.36
N VAL A 207 -7.13 -26.12 17.48
CA VAL A 207 -7.82 -25.84 18.75
C VAL A 207 -9.25 -26.35 18.63
N ASP A 208 -9.67 -27.22 19.54
CA ASP A 208 -11.02 -27.84 19.54
C ASP A 208 -11.41 -28.45 18.18
N GLY A 209 -10.44 -29.06 17.49
CA GLY A 209 -10.63 -29.67 16.17
C GLY A 209 -10.71 -28.68 15.00
N ARG A 210 -10.54 -27.37 15.24
CA ARG A 210 -10.53 -26.31 14.23
C ARG A 210 -9.11 -25.84 13.96
N LEU A 211 -8.80 -25.54 12.70
CA LEU A 211 -7.54 -24.92 12.32
C LEU A 211 -7.56 -23.46 12.74
N HIS A 212 -6.61 -23.05 13.59
CA HIS A 212 -6.30 -21.66 13.87
C HIS A 212 -5.00 -21.29 13.15
N VAL A 213 -5.02 -20.18 12.39
CA VAL A 213 -3.82 -19.60 11.79
C VAL A 213 -3.74 -18.13 12.17
N ALA A 214 -2.65 -17.74 12.83
CA ALA A 214 -2.33 -16.34 13.05
C ALA A 214 -1.32 -15.87 12.00
N VAL A 215 -1.61 -14.76 11.33
CA VAL A 215 -0.74 -14.15 10.34
C VAL A 215 -0.51 -12.69 10.71
N ASN A 216 0.70 -12.17 10.55
CA ASN A 216 0.91 -10.72 10.64
C ASN A 216 0.46 -10.03 9.33
N GLY A 217 -0.83 -10.06 9.03
CA GLY A 217 -1.39 -9.61 7.75
C GLY A 217 -2.07 -8.24 7.77
N GLN A 218 -2.76 -7.90 6.67
CA GLN A 218 -3.60 -6.68 6.56
C GLN A 218 -5.11 -6.95 6.65
N GLY A 219 -5.48 -8.12 7.14
CA GLY A 219 -6.86 -8.57 7.32
C GLY A 219 -6.93 -10.09 7.45
N VAL A 220 -8.07 -10.60 7.90
CA VAL A 220 -8.27 -12.04 8.18
C VAL A 220 -9.10 -12.76 7.12
N TRP A 221 -9.90 -12.03 6.34
CA TRP A 221 -10.90 -12.63 5.45
C TRP A 221 -10.32 -13.29 4.21
N ALA A 222 -9.36 -12.64 3.54
CA ALA A 222 -8.68 -13.24 2.39
C ALA A 222 -7.87 -14.49 2.81
N PRO A 223 -7.01 -14.46 3.86
CA PRO A 223 -6.35 -15.66 4.34
C PRO A 223 -7.32 -16.77 4.76
N LYS A 224 -8.44 -16.45 5.43
CA LYS A 224 -9.45 -17.45 5.81
C LYS A 224 -10.08 -18.11 4.59
N ALA A 225 -10.49 -17.33 3.60
CA ALA A 225 -11.07 -17.84 2.36
C ALA A 225 -10.08 -18.72 1.59
N ASP A 226 -8.80 -18.32 1.56
CA ASP A 226 -7.75 -19.10 0.91
C ASP A 226 -7.50 -20.42 1.67
N LEU A 227 -7.38 -20.40 3.01
CA LEU A 227 -7.22 -21.62 3.81
C LEU A 227 -8.39 -22.60 3.60
N VAL A 228 -9.62 -22.10 3.60
CA VAL A 228 -10.83 -22.88 3.29
C VAL A 228 -10.70 -23.57 1.93
N LYS A 229 -10.34 -22.80 0.91
CA LYS A 229 -10.20 -23.30 -0.47
C LYS A 229 -9.06 -24.31 -0.61
N HIS A 230 -7.87 -23.98 -0.11
CA HIS A 230 -6.66 -24.78 -0.31
C HIS A 230 -6.72 -26.11 0.43
N PHE A 231 -7.42 -26.17 1.57
CA PHE A 231 -7.55 -27.39 2.37
C PHE A 231 -8.89 -28.11 2.23
N GLY A 232 -9.83 -27.60 1.42
CA GLY A 232 -11.17 -28.17 1.27
C GLY A 232 -11.97 -28.20 2.58
N LEU A 233 -11.77 -27.21 3.46
CA LEU A 233 -12.42 -27.14 4.78
C LEU A 233 -13.73 -26.36 4.73
N SER A 234 -14.58 -26.51 5.74
CA SER A 234 -15.71 -25.59 5.94
C SER A 234 -15.22 -24.26 6.55
N PRO A 235 -15.91 -23.12 6.31
CA PRO A 235 -15.55 -21.84 6.93
C PRO A 235 -15.49 -21.88 8.46
N ASP A 236 -16.36 -22.66 9.11
CA ASP A 236 -16.39 -22.80 10.56
C ASP A 236 -15.22 -23.61 11.11
N ALA A 237 -14.60 -24.46 10.29
CA ALA A 237 -13.42 -25.23 10.67
C ALA A 237 -12.12 -24.41 10.68
N VAL A 238 -12.18 -23.13 10.27
CA VAL A 238 -11.00 -22.24 10.16
C VAL A 238 -11.23 -20.95 10.94
N ARG A 239 -10.29 -20.63 11.82
CA ARG A 239 -10.15 -19.32 12.46
C ARG A 239 -8.85 -18.68 12.00
N VAL A 240 -8.92 -17.41 11.62
CA VAL A 240 -7.74 -16.60 11.32
C VAL A 240 -7.69 -15.41 12.27
N THR A 241 -6.49 -15.17 12.81
CA THR A 241 -6.22 -13.98 13.61
C THR A 241 -5.05 -13.16 13.06
N THR A 242 -5.08 -11.86 13.34
CA THR A 242 -3.99 -10.93 13.05
C THR A 242 -3.75 -10.08 14.30
N PRO A 243 -2.63 -10.29 15.02
CA PRO A 243 -2.35 -9.58 16.26
C PRO A 243 -1.71 -8.19 15.93
N ASP A 244 -0.87 -7.63 16.80
CA ASP A 244 -0.14 -6.41 16.44
C ASP A 244 0.79 -6.69 15.25
N VAL A 245 0.93 -5.71 14.34
CA VAL A 245 1.74 -5.84 13.11
C VAL A 245 2.69 -4.66 12.97
N GLY A 246 3.98 -4.95 12.84
CA GLY A 246 5.07 -3.99 12.69
C GLY A 246 5.24 -3.46 11.27
N GLY A 247 4.18 -2.84 10.74
CA GLY A 247 4.11 -2.30 9.38
C GLY A 247 3.75 -3.35 8.33
N GLY A 248 3.03 -2.94 7.28
CA GLY A 248 2.57 -3.83 6.19
C GLY A 248 2.62 -3.22 4.79
N PHE A 249 2.18 -1.98 4.64
CA PHE A 249 2.37 -1.14 3.45
C PHE A 249 1.90 -1.73 2.10
N GLY A 250 0.89 -2.60 2.12
CA GLY A 250 0.36 -3.34 0.96
C GLY A 250 0.92 -4.75 0.86
N MET A 251 2.22 -4.89 1.10
CA MET A 251 2.98 -6.12 0.92
C MET A 251 2.45 -7.27 1.79
N LYS A 252 2.00 -7.02 3.03
CA LYS A 252 1.45 -8.04 3.96
C LYS A 252 -0.03 -8.38 3.70
N GLY A 253 -0.64 -7.79 2.67
CA GLY A 253 -2.00 -8.11 2.23
C GLY A 253 -2.07 -9.22 1.17
N MET A 254 -0.92 -9.71 0.70
CA MET A 254 -0.85 -10.60 -0.46
C MET A 254 -0.81 -12.09 -0.09
N ARG A 255 -1.14 -12.94 -1.07
CA ARG A 255 -0.97 -14.39 -0.96
C ARG A 255 0.49 -14.79 -1.03
N TYR A 256 0.96 -15.40 0.04
CA TYR A 256 2.27 -16.03 0.13
C TYR A 256 2.17 -17.51 0.49
N PRO A 257 3.13 -18.35 0.07
CA PRO A 257 3.17 -19.77 0.38
C PRO A 257 3.16 -20.15 1.85
N GLU A 258 3.90 -19.42 2.68
CA GLU A 258 4.36 -19.90 3.97
C GLU A 258 3.22 -20.22 4.96
N PRO A 259 2.15 -19.40 5.08
CA PRO A 259 1.00 -19.71 5.94
C PRO A 259 0.32 -21.04 5.61
N PHE A 260 0.29 -21.45 4.34
CA PHE A 260 -0.32 -22.71 3.94
C PHE A 260 0.52 -23.91 4.37
N VAL A 261 1.85 -23.82 4.24
CA VAL A 261 2.76 -24.90 4.64
C VAL A 261 2.77 -25.06 6.16
N VAL A 262 2.80 -23.95 6.89
CA VAL A 262 2.71 -23.94 8.37
C VAL A 262 1.37 -24.50 8.84
N ALA A 263 0.25 -24.12 8.21
CA ALA A 263 -1.07 -24.68 8.51
C ALA A 263 -1.16 -26.18 8.22
N HIS A 264 -0.58 -26.64 7.11
CA HIS A 264 -0.51 -28.07 6.80
C HIS A 264 0.28 -28.82 7.87
N ALA A 265 1.48 -28.36 8.21
CA ALA A 265 2.35 -29.00 9.20
C ALA A 265 1.67 -29.09 10.57
N ALA A 266 1.00 -28.01 11.02
CA ALA A 266 0.29 -28.00 12.30
C ALA A 266 -0.84 -29.03 12.36
N ARG A 267 -1.59 -29.18 11.26
CA ARG A 267 -2.65 -30.19 11.15
C ARG A 267 -2.09 -31.61 11.07
N HIS A 268 -1.05 -31.82 10.28
CA HIS A 268 -0.44 -33.13 10.08
C HIS A 268 0.18 -33.66 11.37
N LEU A 269 0.88 -32.79 12.11
CA LEU A 269 1.59 -33.16 13.34
C LEU A 269 0.71 -33.06 14.59
N SER A 270 -0.48 -32.45 14.49
CA SER A 270 -1.34 -32.12 15.64
C SER A 270 -0.59 -31.37 16.74
N ARG A 271 0.33 -30.47 16.34
CA ARG A 271 1.16 -29.63 17.20
C ARG A 271 1.22 -28.22 16.63
N PRO A 272 1.32 -27.17 17.45
CA PRO A 272 1.53 -25.82 16.94
C PRO A 272 2.84 -25.73 16.15
N VAL A 273 2.83 -24.97 15.06
CA VAL A 273 4.00 -24.70 14.20
C VAL A 273 4.08 -23.20 13.94
N ARG A 274 5.27 -22.63 14.03
CA ARG A 274 5.54 -21.22 13.75
C ARG A 274 6.64 -21.02 12.72
N TRP A 275 6.52 -19.94 11.98
CA TRP A 275 7.52 -19.44 11.04
C TRP A 275 7.64 -17.92 11.19
N MET A 276 8.89 -17.44 11.21
CA MET A 276 9.22 -16.03 11.10
C MET A 276 10.32 -15.87 10.06
N SER A 277 10.11 -14.94 9.13
CA SER A 277 11.10 -14.67 8.11
C SER A 277 12.31 -13.92 8.67
N GLU A 278 13.51 -14.24 8.17
CA GLU A 278 14.66 -13.37 8.37
C GLU A 278 14.64 -12.20 7.39
N ARG A 279 15.39 -11.12 7.67
CA ARG A 279 15.47 -9.97 6.76
C ARG A 279 15.95 -10.37 5.36
N THR A 280 17.02 -11.16 5.27
CA THR A 280 17.57 -11.62 3.99
C THR A 280 16.57 -12.50 3.24
N GLU A 281 15.87 -13.39 3.95
CA GLU A 281 14.82 -14.22 3.36
C GLU A 281 13.66 -13.36 2.83
N ALA A 282 13.21 -12.37 3.61
CA ALA A 282 12.17 -11.43 3.20
C ALA A 282 12.55 -10.66 1.93
N MET A 283 13.81 -10.21 1.80
CA MET A 283 14.28 -9.50 0.60
C MET A 283 14.23 -10.36 -0.68
N LEU A 284 14.32 -11.69 -0.55
CA LEU A 284 14.23 -12.62 -1.68
C LEU A 284 12.79 -13.01 -2.02
N THR A 285 11.84 -12.77 -1.12
CA THR A 285 10.53 -13.48 -1.15
C THR A 285 9.31 -12.57 -1.03
N ASP A 286 9.47 -11.40 -0.43
CA ASP A 286 8.43 -10.38 -0.33
C ASP A 286 8.17 -9.81 -1.72
N ASN A 287 6.90 -9.61 -2.06
CA ASN A 287 6.55 -8.97 -3.31
C ASN A 287 7.18 -7.56 -3.34
N ALA A 288 7.92 -7.26 -4.40
CA ALA A 288 8.46 -5.94 -4.63
C ALA A 288 7.39 -4.96 -5.14
N GLY A 289 7.73 -3.69 -5.28
CA GLY A 289 6.90 -2.68 -5.95
C GLY A 289 7.62 -2.01 -7.12
N ARG A 290 6.85 -1.25 -7.93
CA ARG A 290 7.32 -0.42 -9.06
C ARG A 290 7.83 -1.26 -10.23
N ASP A 291 9.08 -1.02 -10.66
CA ASP A 291 9.82 -1.76 -11.70
C ASP A 291 9.23 -1.63 -13.11
N LEU A 292 9.23 -0.42 -13.63
CA LEU A 292 8.72 -0.12 -14.95
C LEU A 292 9.46 1.02 -15.64
N ILE A 293 9.30 1.08 -16.96
CA ILE A 293 9.74 2.20 -17.77
C ILE A 293 8.59 2.67 -18.65
N THR A 294 8.31 3.97 -18.61
CA THR A 294 7.21 4.57 -19.35
C THR A 294 7.76 5.64 -20.29
N GLN A 295 7.39 5.56 -21.57
CA GLN A 295 7.49 6.68 -22.48
C GLN A 295 6.18 7.48 -22.42
N ALA A 296 6.28 8.76 -22.10
CA ALA A 296 5.16 9.67 -22.00
C ALA A 296 5.24 10.74 -23.09
N THR A 297 4.12 11.01 -23.75
CA THR A 297 3.99 12.08 -24.74
C THR A 297 2.86 13.01 -24.34
N LEU A 298 3.19 14.28 -24.13
CA LEU A 298 2.25 15.37 -23.88
C LEU A 298 2.11 16.22 -25.15
N ALA A 299 0.87 16.53 -25.52
CA ALA A 299 0.55 17.45 -26.62
C ALA A 299 -0.14 18.70 -26.06
N PHE A 300 0.25 19.86 -26.58
CA PHE A 300 -0.29 21.15 -26.17
C PHE A 300 -0.73 21.98 -27.39
N ASP A 301 -1.75 22.81 -27.18
CA ASP A 301 -2.11 23.88 -28.11
C ASP A 301 -1.17 25.10 -27.98
N ALA A 302 -1.44 26.16 -28.75
CA ALA A 302 -0.62 27.37 -28.76
C ALA A 302 -0.69 28.18 -27.45
N ASP A 303 -1.71 27.97 -26.62
CA ASP A 303 -1.88 28.61 -25.31
C ASP A 303 -1.28 27.77 -24.16
N LEU A 304 -0.62 26.66 -24.51
CA LEU A 304 -0.03 25.67 -23.61
C LEU A 304 -1.07 24.92 -22.77
N ARG A 305 -2.27 24.71 -23.31
CA ARG A 305 -3.27 23.79 -22.75
C ARG A 305 -3.08 22.40 -23.32
N MET A 306 -3.15 21.38 -22.47
CA MET A 306 -2.99 19.98 -22.84
C MET A 306 -4.14 19.54 -23.75
N THR A 307 -3.80 18.99 -24.91
CA THR A 307 -4.77 18.44 -25.87
C THR A 307 -4.77 16.92 -25.88
N ALA A 308 -3.63 16.30 -25.60
CA ALA A 308 -3.54 14.85 -25.47
C ALA A 308 -2.42 14.39 -24.53
N TYR A 309 -2.60 13.21 -23.94
CA TYR A 309 -1.60 12.51 -23.14
C TYR A 309 -1.52 11.03 -23.52
N SER A 310 -0.35 10.54 -23.90
CA SER A 310 -0.14 9.15 -24.32
C SER A 310 0.98 8.48 -23.54
N LEU A 311 0.76 7.24 -23.12
CA LEU A 311 1.74 6.42 -22.41
C LEU A 311 1.99 5.08 -23.12
N ASP A 312 3.26 4.69 -23.22
CA ASP A 312 3.69 3.33 -23.55
C ASP A 312 4.65 2.80 -22.48
N THR A 313 4.21 1.78 -21.74
CA THR A 313 4.88 1.24 -20.56
C THR A 313 5.29 -0.22 -20.77
N ILE A 314 6.49 -0.57 -20.31
CA ILE A 314 6.88 -1.95 -20.01
C ILE A 314 7.01 -2.08 -18.49
N ALA A 315 6.31 -3.06 -17.90
CA ALA A 315 6.26 -3.29 -16.46
C ALA A 315 6.71 -4.71 -16.10
N ASN A 316 7.60 -4.85 -15.11
CA ASN A 316 8.08 -6.15 -14.65
C ASN A 316 7.06 -6.81 -13.73
N MET A 317 6.67 -8.05 -14.01
CA MET A 317 5.79 -8.85 -13.14
C MET A 317 6.57 -9.72 -12.15
N GLY A 318 7.88 -9.85 -12.33
CA GLY A 318 8.68 -10.90 -11.72
C GLY A 318 8.33 -12.28 -12.27
N ALA A 319 8.61 -13.33 -11.50
CA ALA A 319 8.52 -14.70 -11.99
C ALA A 319 7.09 -15.21 -12.16
N TYR A 320 6.10 -14.58 -11.53
CA TYR A 320 4.72 -15.05 -11.48
C TYR A 320 3.73 -13.90 -11.44
N ASN A 321 2.48 -14.14 -11.87
CA ASN A 321 1.40 -13.22 -11.54
C ASN A 321 1.08 -13.34 -10.03
N SER A 322 1.40 -12.30 -9.27
CA SER A 322 0.98 -12.17 -7.88
C SER A 322 -0.52 -11.84 -7.79
N GLN A 323 -1.01 -11.49 -6.60
CA GLN A 323 -2.45 -11.38 -6.38
C GLN A 323 -3.08 -10.27 -7.23
N PHE A 324 -2.47 -9.09 -7.25
CA PHE A 324 -2.97 -7.93 -7.99
C PHE A 324 -1.99 -7.35 -9.01
N ALA A 325 -0.79 -7.92 -9.22
CA ALA A 325 0.25 -7.40 -10.11
C ALA A 325 -0.27 -6.81 -11.43
N GLN A 326 -1.03 -7.60 -12.22
CA GLN A 326 -1.51 -7.13 -13.53
C GLN A 326 -2.41 -5.89 -13.42
N ASN A 327 -3.24 -5.79 -12.38
CA ASN A 327 -4.16 -4.67 -12.18
C ASN A 327 -3.44 -3.38 -11.74
N ILE A 328 -2.27 -3.49 -11.10
CA ILE A 328 -1.57 -2.34 -10.52
C ILE A 328 -1.17 -1.34 -11.60
N GLN A 329 -0.40 -1.77 -12.58
CA GLN A 329 0.09 -0.90 -13.65
C GLN A 329 -0.92 -0.71 -14.78
N THR A 330 -2.17 -1.16 -14.62
CA THR A 330 -3.23 -1.03 -15.62
C THR A 330 -4.44 -0.31 -15.03
N GLU A 331 -5.39 -1.03 -14.44
CA GLU A 331 -6.65 -0.49 -13.93
C GLU A 331 -6.47 0.43 -12.73
N LEU A 332 -5.51 0.18 -11.83
CA LEU A 332 -5.26 1.07 -10.69
C LEU A 332 -4.51 2.34 -11.12
N PHE A 333 -3.48 2.20 -11.93
CA PHE A 333 -2.76 3.30 -12.58
C PHE A 333 -3.73 4.24 -13.34
N ALA A 334 -4.61 3.66 -14.16
CA ALA A 334 -5.54 4.42 -15.00
C ALA A 334 -6.50 5.35 -14.24
N LYS A 335 -6.73 5.11 -12.95
CA LYS A 335 -7.67 5.90 -12.15
C LYS A 335 -7.24 7.33 -11.90
N VAL A 336 -5.94 7.59 -12.00
CA VAL A 336 -5.34 8.91 -11.82
C VAL A 336 -4.45 9.29 -13.00
N LEU A 337 -4.68 8.66 -14.17
CA LEU A 337 -3.84 8.79 -15.37
C LEU A 337 -3.56 10.26 -15.71
N THR A 338 -4.59 11.10 -15.74
CA THR A 338 -4.47 12.52 -16.12
C THR A 338 -4.20 13.44 -14.93
N GLY A 339 -4.00 12.89 -13.73
CA GLY A 339 -3.78 13.65 -12.51
C GLY A 339 -4.92 14.64 -12.26
N THR A 340 -4.53 15.87 -11.90
CA THR A 340 -5.44 17.01 -11.68
C THR A 340 -5.65 17.88 -12.92
N TYR A 341 -5.15 17.45 -14.08
CA TYR A 341 -5.17 18.24 -15.30
C TYR A 341 -6.41 17.96 -16.16
N ALA A 342 -6.94 19.02 -16.76
CA ALA A 342 -7.99 18.97 -17.75
C ALA A 342 -7.39 18.51 -19.09
N VAL A 343 -7.39 17.20 -19.31
CA VAL A 343 -6.86 16.58 -20.53
C VAL A 343 -8.03 15.95 -21.30
N PRO A 344 -8.35 16.42 -22.52
CA PRO A 344 -9.52 15.93 -23.24
C PRO A 344 -9.32 14.53 -23.84
N LEU A 345 -8.09 14.16 -24.22
CA LEU A 345 -7.77 12.87 -24.81
C LEU A 345 -6.59 12.21 -24.09
N ALA A 346 -6.76 10.98 -23.64
CA ALA A 346 -5.66 10.20 -23.07
C ALA A 346 -5.70 8.74 -23.55
N ALA A 347 -4.51 8.19 -23.80
CA ALA A 347 -4.34 6.78 -24.12
C ALA A 347 -3.17 6.18 -23.34
N MET A 348 -3.27 4.89 -23.04
CA MET A 348 -2.24 4.16 -22.30
C MET A 348 -2.11 2.75 -22.86
N ARG A 349 -0.87 2.33 -23.15
CA ARG A 349 -0.49 0.95 -23.44
C ARG A 349 0.45 0.46 -22.35
N VAL A 350 0.21 -0.76 -21.86
CA VAL A 350 1.08 -1.40 -20.85
C VAL A 350 1.35 -2.83 -21.25
N ARG A 351 2.62 -3.19 -21.36
CA ARG A 351 3.08 -4.56 -21.57
C ARG A 351 3.72 -5.07 -20.29
N GLY A 352 3.07 -6.05 -19.65
CA GLY A 352 3.65 -6.74 -18.51
C GLY A 352 4.55 -7.87 -18.98
N VAL A 353 5.76 -7.97 -18.44
CA VAL A 353 6.73 -9.04 -18.78
C VAL A 353 7.10 -9.87 -17.56
N TYR A 354 7.19 -11.18 -17.72
CA TYR A 354 7.70 -12.08 -16.68
C TYR A 354 9.22 -12.12 -16.72
N THR A 355 9.86 -12.02 -15.55
CA THR A 355 11.32 -12.09 -15.39
C THR A 355 11.69 -13.02 -14.25
N ASN A 356 12.93 -13.53 -14.20
CA ASN A 356 13.42 -14.38 -13.12
C ASN A 356 13.77 -13.59 -11.84
N THR A 357 12.91 -12.65 -11.48
CA THR A 357 12.98 -11.87 -10.23
C THR A 357 11.80 -12.22 -9.34
N THR A 358 11.85 -11.88 -8.05
CA THR A 358 10.71 -12.04 -7.14
C THR A 358 9.45 -11.38 -7.74
N PRO A 359 8.22 -11.84 -7.50
CA PRO A 359 7.03 -11.15 -8.02
C PRO A 359 6.94 -9.69 -7.52
N VAL A 360 6.26 -8.83 -8.27
CA VAL A 360 5.83 -7.50 -7.80
C VAL A 360 4.38 -7.56 -7.32
N ASP A 361 3.97 -6.68 -6.40
CA ASP A 361 2.56 -6.45 -6.05
C ASP A 361 2.45 -5.08 -5.33
N ALA A 362 1.36 -4.87 -4.58
CA ALA A 362 1.08 -3.58 -3.96
C ALA A 362 2.15 -3.17 -2.94
N TYR A 363 2.79 -2.04 -3.21
CA TYR A 363 3.57 -1.24 -2.26
C TYR A 363 3.00 0.18 -2.25
N ARG A 364 2.56 0.62 -1.06
CA ARG A 364 1.94 1.92 -0.70
C ARG A 364 1.62 2.82 -1.90
N GLY A 365 0.33 2.92 -2.24
CA GLY A 365 -0.18 3.62 -3.42
C GLY A 365 -0.53 2.66 -4.57
N ALA A 366 0.39 1.77 -4.96
CA ALA A 366 0.17 0.74 -6.00
C ALA A 366 -0.50 1.24 -7.30
N GLY A 367 0.32 1.67 -8.27
CA GLY A 367 -0.08 2.17 -9.58
C GLY A 367 -0.23 3.68 -9.62
N ARG A 368 -0.65 4.31 -8.52
CA ARG A 368 -0.82 5.77 -8.44
C ARG A 368 0.50 6.53 -8.24
N PRO A 369 1.43 6.11 -7.36
CA PRO A 369 2.76 6.69 -7.33
C PRO A 369 3.42 6.69 -8.72
N GLU A 370 3.30 5.58 -9.45
CA GLU A 370 3.87 5.39 -10.78
C GLU A 370 3.21 6.32 -11.82
N ALA A 371 1.87 6.43 -11.79
CA ALA A 371 1.10 7.32 -12.67
C ALA A 371 1.41 8.81 -12.45
N ILE A 372 1.40 9.24 -11.20
CA ILE A 372 1.72 10.62 -10.84
C ILE A 372 3.20 10.91 -11.09
N PHE A 373 4.09 9.96 -10.83
CA PHE A 373 5.52 10.13 -11.09
C PHE A 373 5.78 10.42 -12.58
N VAL A 374 5.28 9.60 -13.49
CA VAL A 374 5.47 9.86 -14.93
C VAL A 374 4.82 11.16 -15.38
N LEU A 375 3.60 11.47 -14.90
CA LEU A 375 2.89 12.68 -15.27
C LEU A 375 3.63 13.94 -14.81
N GLU A 376 4.04 14.00 -13.54
CA GLU A 376 4.68 15.17 -12.95
C GLU A 376 6.12 15.37 -13.42
N ARG A 377 6.81 14.28 -13.78
CA ARG A 377 8.09 14.35 -14.51
C ARG A 377 7.91 14.92 -15.91
N SER A 378 6.86 14.50 -16.61
CA SER A 378 6.54 14.99 -17.95
C SER A 378 6.12 16.47 -17.92
N MET A 379 5.35 16.89 -16.92
CA MET A 379 4.96 18.29 -16.72
C MET A 379 6.17 19.20 -16.42
N ASP A 380 7.11 18.76 -15.57
CA ASP A 380 8.34 19.52 -15.32
C ASP A 380 9.21 19.64 -16.58
N ALA A 381 9.38 18.54 -17.32
CA ALA A 381 10.10 18.54 -18.59
C ALA A 381 9.43 19.43 -19.65
N ALA A 382 8.10 19.40 -19.74
CA ALA A 382 7.34 20.24 -20.65
C ALA A 382 7.50 21.72 -20.31
N ALA A 383 7.40 22.10 -19.03
CA ALA A 383 7.61 23.49 -18.61
C ALA A 383 8.98 24.02 -19.06
N ARG A 384 10.04 23.23 -18.88
CA ARG A 384 11.40 23.58 -19.32
C ARG A 384 11.53 23.71 -20.84
N GLN A 385 10.94 22.79 -21.60
CA GLN A 385 11.00 22.82 -23.07
C GLN A 385 10.14 23.94 -23.69
N LEU A 386 9.03 24.28 -23.05
CA LEU A 386 8.10 25.33 -23.48
C LEU A 386 8.51 26.73 -22.98
N GLY A 387 9.53 26.83 -22.11
CA GLY A 387 10.04 28.10 -21.61
C GLY A 387 9.11 28.80 -20.59
N VAL A 388 8.31 28.02 -19.85
CA VAL A 388 7.43 28.52 -18.77
C VAL A 388 7.82 27.90 -17.42
N THR A 389 7.31 28.46 -16.32
CA THR A 389 7.55 27.86 -15.01
C THR A 389 6.68 26.62 -14.80
N GLY A 390 7.17 25.67 -14.01
CA GLY A 390 6.37 24.49 -13.63
C GLY A 390 5.10 24.84 -12.85
N TRP A 391 5.08 26.00 -12.17
CA TRP A 391 3.90 26.54 -11.48
C TRP A 391 2.85 27.02 -12.49
N ASP A 392 3.25 27.91 -13.41
CA ASP A 392 2.38 28.47 -14.44
C ASP A 392 1.76 27.38 -15.34
N LEU A 393 2.56 26.43 -15.82
CA LEU A 393 2.05 25.36 -16.67
C LEU A 393 0.97 24.52 -15.97
N ARG A 394 1.08 24.29 -14.66
CA ARG A 394 0.07 23.57 -13.88
C ARG A 394 -1.21 24.39 -13.71
N HIS A 395 -1.11 25.68 -13.36
CA HIS A 395 -2.29 26.56 -13.28
C HIS A 395 -3.05 26.63 -14.60
N ARG A 396 -2.34 26.66 -15.74
CA ARG A 396 -2.96 26.60 -17.07
C ARG A 396 -3.64 25.26 -17.35
N ASN A 397 -3.32 24.18 -16.66
CA ASN A 397 -3.83 22.86 -17.04
C ASN A 397 -4.75 22.23 -16.00
N PHE A 398 -4.90 22.80 -14.80
CA PHE A 398 -5.81 22.25 -13.80
C PHE A 398 -7.27 22.25 -14.25
N ILE A 399 -7.99 21.22 -13.78
CA ILE A 399 -9.46 21.20 -13.77
C ILE A 399 -9.96 22.34 -12.86
N THR A 400 -10.84 23.18 -13.36
CA THR A 400 -11.37 24.32 -12.61
C THR A 400 -12.59 23.93 -11.75
N PRO A 401 -12.87 24.64 -10.64
CA PRO A 401 -13.98 24.29 -9.73
C PRO A 401 -15.36 24.14 -10.39
N ASP A 402 -15.63 24.92 -11.46
CA ASP A 402 -16.88 24.89 -12.22
C ASP A 402 -17.02 23.68 -13.16
N GLN A 403 -15.97 22.89 -13.35
CA GLN A 403 -16.00 21.65 -14.14
C GLN A 403 -16.36 20.41 -13.31
N PHE A 404 -16.45 20.52 -11.98
CA PHE A 404 -16.78 19.40 -11.12
C PHE A 404 -18.31 19.17 -11.03
N PRO A 405 -18.79 17.90 -11.03
CA PRO A 405 -18.02 16.67 -11.10
C PRO A 405 -17.35 16.46 -12.48
N TYR A 406 -16.05 16.16 -12.48
CA TYR A 406 -15.25 16.05 -13.71
C TYR A 406 -15.00 14.58 -14.05
N THR A 407 -15.39 14.15 -15.25
CA THR A 407 -15.12 12.77 -15.72
C THR A 407 -13.89 12.77 -16.62
N THR A 408 -12.85 12.06 -16.18
CA THR A 408 -11.60 11.88 -16.92
C THR A 408 -11.79 11.05 -18.20
N PRO A 409 -10.86 11.13 -19.17
CA PRO A 409 -10.88 10.26 -20.36
C PRO A 409 -10.85 8.76 -20.05
N THR A 410 -10.43 8.35 -18.85
CA THR A 410 -10.45 6.94 -18.41
C THR A 410 -11.79 6.52 -17.78
N GLY A 411 -12.76 7.43 -17.73
CA GLY A 411 -14.11 7.17 -17.20
C GLY A 411 -14.23 7.30 -15.68
N VAL A 412 -13.21 7.84 -15.00
CA VAL A 412 -13.26 8.12 -13.56
C VAL A 412 -13.81 9.51 -13.30
N THR A 413 -14.83 9.62 -12.46
CA THR A 413 -15.46 10.89 -12.08
C THR A 413 -14.93 11.40 -10.74
N TYR A 414 -14.28 12.56 -10.76
CA TYR A 414 -13.87 13.30 -9.57
C TYR A 414 -15.04 14.16 -9.08
N ASP A 415 -15.33 14.14 -7.78
CA ASP A 415 -16.45 14.86 -7.20
C ASP A 415 -16.20 16.35 -7.04
N VAL A 416 -15.03 16.72 -6.51
CA VAL A 416 -14.68 18.10 -6.13
C VAL A 416 -13.17 18.36 -6.29
N GLY A 417 -12.78 19.62 -6.43
CA GLY A 417 -11.38 20.04 -6.40
C GLY A 417 -11.21 21.56 -6.45
N ALA A 418 -10.18 22.05 -5.74
CA ALA A 418 -9.76 23.46 -5.73
C ALA A 418 -8.25 23.56 -5.99
N PHE A 419 -7.81 23.01 -7.12
CA PHE A 419 -6.40 22.67 -7.31
C PHE A 419 -5.47 23.88 -7.39
N SER A 420 -5.91 24.95 -8.06
CA SER A 420 -5.17 26.22 -8.15
C SER A 420 -4.95 26.84 -6.77
N ASP A 421 -6.01 26.97 -5.97
CA ASP A 421 -5.95 27.55 -4.62
C ASP A 421 -5.00 26.76 -3.69
N LEU A 422 -5.00 25.43 -3.81
CA LEU A 422 -4.07 24.59 -3.06
C LEU A 422 -2.62 24.80 -3.52
N LEU A 423 -2.39 24.92 -4.84
CA LEU A 423 -1.04 25.18 -5.37
C LEU A 423 -0.52 26.56 -4.92
N ASP A 424 -1.37 27.58 -4.92
CA ASP A 424 -1.02 28.92 -4.41
C ASP A 424 -0.64 28.85 -2.93
N THR A 425 -1.44 28.13 -2.13
CA THR A 425 -1.14 27.89 -0.69
C THR A 425 0.20 27.17 -0.51
N ALA A 426 0.52 26.20 -1.36
CA ALA A 426 1.80 25.49 -1.32
C ALA A 426 2.98 26.37 -1.73
N GLN A 427 2.81 27.24 -2.73
CA GLN A 427 3.81 28.21 -3.16
C GLN A 427 4.20 29.16 -2.02
N ASP A 428 3.19 29.69 -1.32
CA ASP A 428 3.40 30.57 -0.17
C ASP A 428 4.03 29.82 1.01
N SER A 429 3.51 28.63 1.33
CA SER A 429 4.01 27.80 2.44
C SER A 429 5.46 27.33 2.24
N ALA A 430 5.90 27.16 0.99
CA ALA A 430 7.27 26.78 0.65
C ALA A 430 8.23 27.98 0.57
N ASP A 431 7.73 29.23 0.68
CA ASP A 431 8.51 30.45 0.48
C ASP A 431 9.25 30.45 -0.87
N VAL A 432 8.51 30.21 -1.96
CA VAL A 432 9.10 30.18 -3.32
C VAL A 432 9.75 31.53 -3.68
N ALA A 433 9.19 32.65 -3.20
CA ALA A 433 9.77 33.97 -3.40
C ALA A 433 11.21 34.07 -2.84
N GLY A 434 11.51 33.40 -1.72
CA GLY A 434 12.84 33.36 -1.13
C GLY A 434 13.83 32.39 -1.80
N PHE A 435 13.40 31.54 -2.74
CA PHE A 435 14.22 30.48 -3.31
C PHE A 435 15.49 30.99 -4.01
N ALA A 436 15.38 32.07 -4.80
CA ALA A 436 16.51 32.63 -5.53
C ALA A 436 17.66 33.06 -4.59
N ALA A 437 17.33 33.65 -3.44
CA ALA A 437 18.31 34.02 -2.42
C ALA A 437 18.98 32.78 -1.81
N ARG A 438 18.22 31.71 -1.55
CA ARG A 438 18.76 30.43 -1.05
C ARG A 438 19.66 29.74 -2.08
N LYS A 439 19.28 29.74 -3.36
CA LYS A 439 20.10 29.21 -4.46
C LYS A 439 21.44 29.96 -4.55
N ALA A 440 21.41 31.29 -4.50
CA ALA A 440 22.63 32.10 -4.49
C ALA A 440 23.53 31.82 -3.26
N ALA A 441 22.93 31.66 -2.07
CA ALA A 441 23.68 31.31 -0.85
C ALA A 441 24.33 29.92 -0.93
N SER A 442 23.68 28.96 -1.59
CA SER A 442 24.21 27.61 -1.83
C SER A 442 25.39 27.66 -2.79
N ALA A 443 25.24 28.40 -3.89
CA ALA A 443 26.30 28.61 -4.88
C ALA A 443 27.54 29.27 -4.27
N ALA A 444 27.37 30.23 -3.35
CA ALA A 444 28.48 30.85 -2.62
C ALA A 444 29.28 29.86 -1.74
N ARG A 445 28.69 28.71 -1.39
CA ARG A 445 29.36 27.60 -0.68
C ARG A 445 29.84 26.48 -1.62
N GLY A 446 29.78 26.70 -2.93
CA GLY A 446 30.12 25.67 -3.94
C GLY A 446 29.09 24.53 -4.03
N ARG A 447 27.85 24.74 -3.58
CA ARG A 447 26.76 23.76 -3.68
C ARG A 447 25.80 24.13 -4.82
N LEU A 448 25.24 23.11 -5.46
CA LEU A 448 24.11 23.27 -6.38
C LEU A 448 22.82 23.21 -5.57
N ARG A 449 21.83 24.04 -5.87
CA ARG A 449 20.49 23.97 -5.26
C ARG A 449 19.42 23.95 -6.33
N GLY A 450 18.43 23.09 -6.13
CA GLY A 450 17.25 22.98 -7.00
C GLY A 450 15.97 22.90 -6.20
N GLN A 451 14.87 23.32 -6.83
CA GLN A 451 13.52 23.21 -6.28
C GLN A 451 12.65 22.35 -7.21
N GLY A 452 11.91 21.42 -6.62
CA GLY A 452 11.02 20.52 -7.33
C GLY A 452 9.61 20.59 -6.79
N LEU A 453 8.65 20.40 -7.69
CA LEU A 453 7.22 20.39 -7.43
C LEU A 453 6.61 19.09 -7.93
N CYS A 454 5.72 18.51 -7.13
CA CYS A 454 4.79 17.47 -7.55
C CYS A 454 3.40 17.83 -7.05
N TYR A 455 2.42 17.91 -7.96
CA TYR A 455 1.01 17.95 -7.62
C TYR A 455 0.41 16.58 -7.87
N TYR A 456 -0.10 15.93 -6.83
CA TYR A 456 -0.69 14.60 -6.94
C TYR A 456 -2.20 14.63 -6.73
N ILE A 457 -2.86 13.64 -7.31
CA ILE A 457 -4.20 13.20 -6.92
C ILE A 457 -4.16 11.69 -6.73
N GLU A 458 -4.98 11.21 -5.81
CA GLU A 458 -5.07 9.81 -5.44
C GLU A 458 -6.51 9.33 -5.65
N SER A 459 -6.71 8.02 -5.79
CA SER A 459 -8.03 7.42 -5.91
C SER A 459 -8.22 6.40 -4.80
N ILE A 460 -8.93 6.80 -3.73
CA ILE A 460 -9.10 5.95 -2.55
C ILE A 460 -10.38 5.12 -2.67
N LEU A 461 -10.20 3.82 -2.90
CA LEU A 461 -11.21 2.79 -2.65
C LEU A 461 -10.56 1.42 -2.85
N GLY A 462 -10.44 0.67 -1.75
CA GLY A 462 -10.38 -0.80 -1.78
C GLY A 462 -11.79 -1.37 -1.90
N ASP A 463 -12.18 -2.30 -1.03
CA ASP A 463 -13.59 -2.72 -0.90
C ASP A 463 -14.46 -1.50 -0.49
N PRO A 464 -15.57 -1.16 -1.19
CA PRO A 464 -16.42 -0.03 -0.79
C PRO A 464 -17.29 -0.30 0.44
N SER A 465 -17.37 -1.55 0.90
CA SER A 465 -18.28 -1.93 1.98
C SER A 465 -17.56 -2.12 3.31
N GLU A 466 -18.20 -1.70 4.42
CA GLU A 466 -17.82 -2.18 5.74
C GLU A 466 -18.99 -2.47 6.66
N THR A 467 -18.71 -3.28 7.67
CA THR A 467 -19.57 -3.50 8.82
C THR A 467 -18.96 -2.89 10.09
N ALA A 468 -19.79 -2.21 10.88
CA ALA A 468 -19.47 -1.89 12.27
C ALA A 468 -20.47 -2.63 13.17
N THR A 469 -20.01 -3.11 14.31
CA THR A 469 -20.90 -3.68 15.33
C THR A 469 -20.53 -3.19 16.71
N VAL A 470 -21.50 -2.60 17.41
CA VAL A 470 -21.34 -2.16 18.79
C VAL A 470 -21.99 -3.20 19.70
N VAL A 471 -21.22 -3.69 20.68
CA VAL A 471 -21.68 -4.68 21.67
C VAL A 471 -21.54 -4.09 23.05
N PHE A 472 -22.64 -4.02 23.79
CA PHE A 472 -22.62 -3.54 25.18
C PHE A 472 -22.20 -4.67 26.13
N THR A 473 -21.08 -4.45 26.82
CA THR A 473 -20.56 -5.34 27.85
C THR A 473 -21.04 -4.89 29.23
N GLY A 474 -20.63 -5.58 30.30
CA GLY A 474 -20.94 -5.13 31.67
C GLY A 474 -20.21 -3.82 32.02
N ASP A 475 -18.99 -3.65 31.51
CA ASP A 475 -18.10 -2.55 31.89
C ASP A 475 -17.94 -1.48 30.80
N GLY A 476 -18.62 -1.58 29.66
CA GLY A 476 -18.52 -0.59 28.58
C GLY A 476 -19.08 -1.10 27.26
N ALA A 477 -18.39 -0.82 26.16
CA ALA A 477 -18.75 -1.29 24.83
C ALA A 477 -17.55 -1.82 24.05
N GLU A 478 -17.79 -2.80 23.19
CA GLU A 478 -16.87 -3.19 22.13
C GLU A 478 -17.35 -2.65 20.79
N ILE A 479 -16.42 -2.23 19.93
CA ILE A 479 -16.68 -1.98 18.52
C ILE A 479 -15.92 -2.99 17.66
N HIS A 480 -16.65 -3.82 16.92
CA HIS A 480 -16.09 -4.82 16.01
C HIS A 480 -16.01 -4.22 14.61
N VAL A 481 -14.81 -4.26 14.02
CA VAL A 481 -14.51 -3.62 12.73
C VAL A 481 -13.86 -4.62 11.76
N GLY A 482 -14.13 -4.45 10.46
CA GLY A 482 -13.63 -5.32 9.40
C GLY A 482 -12.22 -4.98 8.90
N THR A 483 -11.70 -3.82 9.30
CA THR A 483 -10.36 -3.32 8.97
C THR A 483 -9.29 -3.90 9.90
N GLN A 484 -8.01 -3.72 9.56
CA GLN A 484 -6.87 -4.19 10.36
C GLN A 484 -5.82 -3.09 10.50
N SER A 485 -5.44 -2.73 11.73
CA SER A 485 -4.30 -1.83 11.94
C SER A 485 -2.97 -2.55 11.72
N ASN A 486 -2.03 -1.85 11.10
CA ASN A 486 -0.60 -2.18 11.04
C ASN A 486 0.25 -0.97 11.48
N GLY A 487 -0.31 -0.12 12.34
CA GLY A 487 0.34 1.08 12.88
C GLY A 487 -0.36 2.41 12.57
N GLN A 488 -1.51 2.41 11.87
CA GLN A 488 -2.19 3.64 11.44
C GLN A 488 -3.06 4.30 12.54
N GLY A 489 -3.18 3.67 13.70
CA GLY A 489 -3.92 4.22 14.85
C GLY A 489 -5.43 3.99 14.82
N HIS A 490 -5.90 2.94 14.16
CA HIS A 490 -7.33 2.60 14.08
C HIS A 490 -8.00 2.47 15.46
N GLU A 491 -7.34 1.86 16.44
CA GLU A 491 -7.90 1.67 17.79
C GLU A 491 -8.28 3.01 18.41
N THR A 492 -7.37 3.98 18.35
CA THR A 492 -7.59 5.34 18.83
C THR A 492 -8.69 6.04 18.03
N VAL A 493 -8.62 6.02 16.68
CA VAL A 493 -9.57 6.73 15.82
C VAL A 493 -10.99 6.19 15.96
N TYR A 494 -11.17 4.87 15.99
CA TYR A 494 -12.50 4.25 16.07
C TYR A 494 -13.11 4.39 17.47
N ALA A 495 -12.30 4.27 18.54
CA ALA A 495 -12.78 4.50 19.90
C ALA A 495 -13.17 5.98 20.11
N GLN A 496 -12.34 6.92 19.65
CA GLN A 496 -12.65 8.35 19.69
C GLN A 496 -13.95 8.65 18.92
N PHE A 497 -14.06 8.15 17.68
CA PHE A 497 -15.23 8.41 16.86
C PHE A 497 -16.52 7.85 17.49
N LEU A 498 -16.48 6.63 18.03
CA LEU A 498 -17.65 6.08 18.74
C LEU A 498 -17.97 6.89 20.00
N SER A 499 -16.96 7.27 20.78
CA SER A 499 -17.12 8.11 21.97
C SER A 499 -17.81 9.43 21.64
N ASP A 500 -17.33 10.13 20.60
CA ASP A 500 -17.84 11.43 20.17
C ASP A 500 -19.33 11.40 19.78
N HIS A 501 -19.83 10.28 19.27
CA HIS A 501 -21.20 10.14 18.79
C HIS A 501 -22.14 9.38 19.77
N THR A 502 -21.63 8.92 20.91
CA THR A 502 -22.43 8.15 21.88
C THR A 502 -22.27 8.61 23.33
N GLY A 503 -21.29 9.45 23.63
CA GLY A 503 -20.95 9.85 25.00
C GLY A 503 -20.32 8.74 25.84
N ILE A 504 -20.07 7.56 25.27
CA ILE A 504 -19.38 6.47 25.97
C ILE A 504 -17.92 6.91 26.20
N PRO A 505 -17.40 6.88 27.44
CA PRO A 505 -16.01 7.22 27.70
C PRO A 505 -15.06 6.35 26.87
N MET A 506 -14.08 6.98 26.21
CA MET A 506 -13.15 6.31 25.29
C MET A 506 -12.37 5.15 25.96
N ASP A 507 -12.04 5.29 27.24
CA ASP A 507 -11.37 4.25 28.05
C ASP A 507 -12.28 3.05 28.39
N ARG A 508 -13.58 3.16 28.14
CA ARG A 508 -14.58 2.09 28.24
C ARG A 508 -14.98 1.52 26.87
N ILE A 509 -14.27 1.88 25.80
CA ILE A 509 -14.46 1.35 24.45
C ILE A 509 -13.29 0.45 24.09
N THR A 510 -13.58 -0.81 23.76
CA THR A 510 -12.58 -1.73 23.21
C THR A 510 -12.79 -1.93 21.72
N VAL A 511 -11.75 -1.72 20.91
CA VAL A 511 -11.81 -2.00 19.47
C VAL A 511 -11.40 -3.45 19.22
N VAL A 512 -12.26 -4.18 18.51
CA VAL A 512 -12.03 -5.58 18.11
C VAL A 512 -11.84 -5.61 16.59
N GLN A 513 -10.63 -6.00 16.19
CA GLN A 513 -10.21 -6.21 14.80
C GLN A 513 -9.40 -7.50 14.72
N GLY A 514 -9.16 -8.02 13.52
CA GLY A 514 -8.18 -9.09 13.33
C GLY A 514 -8.55 -10.45 13.92
N ASP A 515 -9.84 -10.75 14.13
CA ASP A 515 -10.29 -12.08 14.59
C ASP A 515 -11.55 -12.52 13.83
N SER A 516 -11.40 -13.52 12.96
CA SER A 516 -12.47 -13.99 12.07
C SER A 516 -13.64 -14.67 12.78
N ASP A 517 -13.51 -14.98 14.07
CA ASP A 517 -14.59 -15.56 14.87
C ASP A 517 -15.41 -14.46 15.59
N ARG A 518 -14.80 -13.31 15.85
CA ARG A 518 -15.45 -12.19 16.53
C ARG A 518 -16.09 -11.20 15.55
N ILE A 519 -15.50 -11.09 14.37
CA ILE A 519 -15.98 -10.23 13.29
C ILE A 519 -16.64 -11.12 12.24
N GLN A 520 -17.74 -10.66 11.64
CA GLN A 520 -18.51 -11.47 10.69
C GLN A 520 -17.96 -11.42 9.25
N GLN A 521 -17.46 -10.24 8.84
CA GLN A 521 -16.94 -9.94 7.51
C GLN A 521 -16.21 -8.60 7.53
N GLY A 522 -15.41 -8.29 6.51
CA GLY A 522 -14.69 -7.02 6.42
C GLY A 522 -13.82 -6.91 5.17
N GLY A 523 -13.51 -5.67 4.78
CA GLY A 523 -12.71 -5.39 3.59
C GLY A 523 -11.20 -5.38 3.84
N GLY A 524 -10.75 -5.50 5.10
CA GLY A 524 -9.35 -5.33 5.48
C GLY A 524 -8.84 -3.90 5.26
N THR A 525 -7.51 -3.75 5.32
CA THR A 525 -6.82 -2.46 5.16
C THR A 525 -5.96 -2.43 3.91
N GLY A 526 -6.23 -1.46 3.03
CA GLY A 526 -5.49 -1.17 1.80
C GLY A 526 -6.18 -0.07 0.98
N GLY A 527 -5.44 0.63 0.12
CA GLY A 527 -5.99 1.71 -0.74
C GLY A 527 -6.61 2.86 0.05
N SER A 528 -6.04 3.19 1.21
CA SER A 528 -6.43 4.29 2.12
C SER A 528 -7.92 4.35 2.51
N ARG A 529 -8.61 3.20 2.53
CA ARG A 529 -10.06 3.09 2.79
C ARG A 529 -10.48 3.11 4.27
N SER A 530 -9.58 2.76 5.18
CA SER A 530 -9.99 2.18 6.46
C SER A 530 -10.80 3.14 7.33
N VAL A 531 -10.35 4.38 7.54
CA VAL A 531 -11.10 5.36 8.32
C VAL A 531 -12.34 5.83 7.57
N THR A 532 -12.23 6.05 6.25
CA THR A 532 -13.32 6.62 5.45
C THR A 532 -14.54 5.71 5.36
N VAL A 533 -14.35 4.41 5.16
CA VAL A 533 -15.45 3.45 5.06
C VAL A 533 -15.92 3.00 6.45
N GLN A 534 -14.98 2.70 7.36
CA GLN A 534 -15.35 2.18 8.69
C GLN A 534 -16.08 3.22 9.54
N ASN A 535 -15.68 4.49 9.55
CA ASN A 535 -16.40 5.51 10.32
C ASN A 535 -17.79 5.79 9.75
N THR A 536 -18.00 5.66 8.43
CA THR A 536 -19.35 5.73 7.85
C THR A 536 -20.21 4.56 8.32
N ALA A 537 -19.64 3.35 8.41
CA ALA A 537 -20.34 2.18 8.97
C ALA A 537 -20.66 2.38 10.47
N THR A 538 -19.71 2.95 11.22
CA THR A 538 -19.88 3.28 12.64
C THR A 538 -20.99 4.32 12.83
N LEU A 539 -21.01 5.40 12.05
CA LEU A 539 -22.04 6.43 12.12
C LEU A 539 -23.43 5.86 11.84
N ALA A 540 -23.57 5.01 10.82
CA ALA A 540 -24.83 4.31 10.54
C ALA A 540 -25.24 3.39 11.71
N THR A 541 -24.28 2.70 12.32
CA THR A 541 -24.52 1.83 13.49
C THR A 541 -24.97 2.64 14.71
N VAL A 542 -24.35 3.79 14.96
CA VAL A 542 -24.77 4.72 16.02
C VAL A 542 -26.18 5.22 15.77
N GLY A 543 -26.52 5.63 14.54
CA GLY A 543 -27.88 6.06 14.20
C GLY A 543 -28.93 4.99 14.52
N ALA A 544 -28.67 3.73 14.14
CA ALA A 544 -29.56 2.61 14.44
C ALA A 544 -29.66 2.30 15.95
N LEU A 545 -28.54 2.39 16.66
CA LEU A 545 -28.46 2.20 18.11
C LEU A 545 -29.27 3.27 18.87
N ILE A 546 -29.05 4.55 18.56
CA ILE A 546 -29.75 5.67 19.20
C ILE A 546 -31.25 5.62 18.89
N ALA A 547 -31.65 5.24 17.68
CA ALA A 547 -33.06 5.06 17.33
C ALA A 547 -33.72 3.94 18.15
N ALA A 548 -33.05 2.80 18.31
CA ALA A 548 -33.55 1.68 19.10
C ALA A 548 -33.67 2.03 20.60
N PHE A 549 -32.69 2.74 21.15
CA PHE A 549 -32.69 3.17 22.55
C PHE A 549 -33.73 4.26 22.82
N THR A 550 -33.88 5.20 21.89
CA THR A 550 -34.95 6.22 21.91
C THR A 550 -36.32 5.55 21.98
N ALA A 551 -36.59 4.57 21.10
CA ALA A 551 -37.85 3.85 21.08
C ALA A 551 -38.10 3.08 22.39
N TYR A 552 -37.08 2.38 22.89
CA TYR A 552 -37.16 1.64 24.15
C TYR A 552 -37.45 2.56 25.36
N LEU A 553 -36.78 3.71 25.47
CA LEU A 553 -37.02 4.67 26.54
C LEU A 553 -38.41 5.32 26.41
N ALA A 554 -38.85 5.63 25.20
CA ALA A 554 -40.18 6.20 24.97
C ALA A 554 -41.28 5.23 25.43
N ASP A 555 -41.14 3.94 25.09
CA ASP A 555 -42.06 2.88 25.52
C ASP A 555 -42.02 2.65 27.04
N ARG A 556 -40.82 2.71 27.64
CA ARG A 556 -40.59 2.46 29.07
C ARG A 556 -41.09 3.59 29.96
N GLU A 557 -40.83 4.84 29.59
CA GLU A 557 -41.05 6.02 30.44
C GLU A 557 -42.28 6.85 30.02
N GLY A 558 -42.85 6.61 28.83
CA GLY A 558 -44.09 7.24 28.37
C GLY A 558 -43.95 8.70 27.96
N GLY A 559 -43.00 9.03 27.08
CA GLY A 559 -42.81 10.39 26.54
C GLY A 559 -41.81 10.47 25.38
N ASP A 560 -41.73 11.64 24.74
CA ASP A 560 -40.79 11.90 23.64
C ASP A 560 -39.34 11.94 24.15
N VAL A 561 -38.45 11.23 23.45
CA VAL A 561 -37.03 11.09 23.82
C VAL A 561 -36.13 11.76 22.79
N THR A 562 -35.14 12.51 23.26
CA THR A 562 -34.09 13.13 22.43
C THR A 562 -32.70 12.71 22.89
N PHE A 563 -31.70 12.80 22.03
CA PHE A 563 -30.30 12.49 22.33
C PHE A 563 -29.40 13.65 21.88
N ASP A 564 -28.48 14.08 22.74
CA ASP A 564 -27.60 15.25 22.51
C ASP A 564 -26.11 14.88 22.31
N ASP A 565 -25.86 13.69 21.75
CA ASP A 565 -24.53 13.06 21.59
C ASP A 565 -23.86 12.60 22.89
N GLU A 566 -24.45 12.89 24.05
CA GLU A 566 -23.96 12.43 25.35
C GLU A 566 -25.02 11.65 26.14
N ARG A 567 -26.24 12.17 26.20
CA ARG A 567 -27.31 11.63 27.04
C ARG A 567 -28.66 11.67 26.33
N PHE A 568 -29.51 10.72 26.70
CA PHE A 568 -30.93 10.77 26.36
C PHE A 568 -31.66 11.73 27.30
N ARG A 569 -32.73 12.38 26.83
CA ARG A 569 -33.62 13.23 27.62
C ARG A 569 -35.05 12.84 27.32
N VAL A 570 -35.80 12.45 28.36
CA VAL A 570 -37.21 12.07 28.26
C VAL A 570 -38.09 13.27 28.65
N SER A 571 -38.96 13.70 27.74
CA SER A 571 -39.85 14.84 27.97
C SER A 571 -40.80 14.56 29.14
N GLY A 572 -40.88 15.50 30.09
CA GLY A 572 -41.71 15.36 31.30
C GLY A 572 -41.09 14.51 32.41
N SER A 573 -39.85 14.03 32.24
CA SER A 573 -39.08 13.30 33.26
C SER A 573 -37.76 14.02 33.57
N ASN A 574 -37.21 13.78 34.78
CA ASN A 574 -35.87 14.23 35.16
C ASN A 574 -34.78 13.22 34.74
N MET A 575 -35.14 12.14 34.05
CA MET A 575 -34.20 11.11 33.60
C MET A 575 -33.35 11.62 32.44
N THR A 576 -32.03 11.52 32.61
CA THR A 576 -31.04 11.86 31.59
C THR A 576 -29.97 10.77 31.40
N PRO A 577 -30.39 9.53 31.06
CA PRO A 577 -29.46 8.41 31.06
C PRO A 577 -28.46 8.51 29.90
N THR A 578 -27.23 8.11 30.17
CA THR A 578 -26.19 7.85 29.16
C THR A 578 -26.53 6.60 28.36
N VAL A 579 -25.86 6.41 27.22
CA VAL A 579 -25.99 5.18 26.41
C VAL A 579 -25.72 3.91 27.24
N LEU A 580 -24.71 3.91 28.11
CA LEU A 580 -24.40 2.75 28.95
C LEU A 580 -25.48 2.48 30.01
N GLU A 581 -26.09 3.53 30.58
CA GLU A 581 -27.20 3.37 31.53
C GLU A 581 -28.44 2.80 30.84
N VAL A 582 -28.74 3.23 29.61
CA VAL A 582 -29.84 2.64 28.83
C VAL A 582 -29.57 1.17 28.49
N ALA A 583 -28.33 0.82 28.14
CA ALA A 583 -27.96 -0.57 27.91
C ALA A 583 -28.14 -1.44 29.18
N GLU A 584 -27.81 -0.90 30.37
CA GLU A 584 -28.04 -1.60 31.63
C GLU A 584 -29.53 -1.73 31.97
N MET A 585 -30.34 -0.71 31.70
CA MET A 585 -31.80 -0.78 31.82
C MET A 585 -32.36 -1.88 30.92
N ALA A 586 -31.95 -1.92 29.64
CA ALA A 586 -32.38 -2.95 28.70
C ALA A 586 -31.97 -4.35 29.16
N ARG A 587 -30.76 -4.50 29.72
CA ARG A 587 -30.28 -5.76 30.31
C ARG A 587 -31.15 -6.19 31.49
N GLY A 588 -31.46 -5.29 32.41
CA GLY A 588 -32.34 -5.54 33.56
C GLY A 588 -33.75 -5.98 33.15
N ASP A 589 -34.25 -5.47 32.02
CA ASP A 589 -35.55 -5.82 31.46
C ASP A 589 -35.51 -7.09 30.56
N GLY A 590 -34.34 -7.73 30.40
CA GLY A 590 -34.17 -8.91 29.55
C GLY A 590 -34.15 -8.63 28.03
N ARG A 591 -34.05 -7.37 27.61
CA ARG A 591 -33.98 -6.92 26.21
C ARG A 591 -32.58 -7.08 25.62
N THR A 592 -32.15 -8.34 25.50
CA THR A 592 -30.83 -8.69 24.94
C THR A 592 -30.65 -8.30 23.47
N ASP A 593 -31.75 -8.11 22.73
CA ASP A 593 -31.77 -7.60 21.36
C ASP A 593 -31.23 -6.16 21.25
N LEU A 594 -31.24 -5.39 22.33
CA LEU A 594 -30.72 -4.03 22.41
C LEU A 594 -29.24 -3.97 22.84
N LEU A 595 -28.60 -5.12 23.09
CA LEU A 595 -27.20 -5.14 23.56
C LEU A 595 -26.18 -5.30 22.42
N ARG A 596 -26.66 -5.44 21.17
CA ARG A 596 -25.82 -5.59 19.97
C ARG A 596 -26.46 -4.89 18.78
N HIS A 597 -25.76 -3.90 18.22
CA HIS A 597 -26.19 -3.17 17.03
C HIS A 597 -25.16 -3.33 15.92
N SER A 598 -25.62 -3.66 14.72
CA SER A 598 -24.74 -3.89 13.57
C SER A 598 -25.34 -3.23 12.33
N GLN A 599 -24.51 -2.51 11.58
CA GLN A 599 -24.88 -1.99 10.26
C GLN A 599 -23.76 -2.26 9.26
N ARG A 600 -24.17 -2.59 8.03
CA ARG A 600 -23.29 -2.63 6.86
C ARG A 600 -23.64 -1.47 5.95
N ILE A 601 -22.61 -0.77 5.48
CA ILE A 601 -22.75 0.27 4.46
C ILE A 601 -21.92 -0.10 3.24
N THR A 602 -22.23 0.55 2.12
CA THR A 602 -21.39 0.57 0.92
C THR A 602 -21.33 2.01 0.46
N LEU A 603 -20.13 2.55 0.24
CA LEU A 603 -20.00 3.88 -0.36
C LEU A 603 -20.31 3.81 -1.85
N ASP A 604 -21.08 4.77 -2.36
CA ASP A 604 -21.51 4.80 -3.75
C ASP A 604 -20.36 5.07 -4.72
N ASN A 605 -19.33 5.81 -4.27
CA ASN A 605 -18.20 6.17 -5.10
C ASN A 605 -16.92 6.38 -4.27
N ARG A 606 -15.80 6.61 -4.97
CA ARG A 606 -14.47 6.90 -4.43
C ARG A 606 -14.38 8.34 -3.97
N SER A 607 -13.39 8.68 -3.15
CA SER A 607 -12.97 10.07 -3.00
C SER A 607 -11.54 10.27 -3.47
N PHE A 608 -11.18 11.53 -3.76
CA PHE A 608 -9.95 11.88 -4.47
C PHE A 608 -9.12 12.89 -3.66
N PRO A 609 -8.33 12.40 -2.70
CA PRO A 609 -7.39 13.23 -1.99
C PRO A 609 -6.28 13.70 -2.94
N ASN A 610 -5.79 14.91 -2.71
CA ASN A 610 -4.81 15.54 -3.59
C ASN A 610 -3.92 16.46 -2.77
N GLY A 611 -2.79 16.89 -3.34
CA GLY A 611 -1.89 17.78 -2.64
C GLY A 611 -0.67 18.15 -3.46
N ALA A 612 0.10 19.09 -2.92
CA ALA A 612 1.31 19.61 -3.52
C ALA A 612 2.51 19.40 -2.58
N HIS A 613 3.56 18.79 -3.13
CA HIS A 613 4.85 18.58 -2.48
C HIS A 613 5.89 19.49 -3.12
N VAL A 614 6.55 20.30 -2.30
CA VAL A 614 7.63 21.20 -2.72
C VAL A 614 8.89 20.83 -1.98
N VAL A 615 9.95 20.53 -2.72
CA VAL A 615 11.22 20.04 -2.19
C VAL A 615 12.36 20.94 -2.65
N GLU A 616 13.28 21.25 -1.74
CA GLU A 616 14.56 21.85 -2.10
C GLU A 616 15.69 20.90 -1.74
N VAL A 617 16.61 20.68 -2.68
CA VAL A 617 17.81 19.87 -2.49
C VAL A 617 19.07 20.71 -2.61
N GLU A 618 20.10 20.36 -1.86
CA GLU A 618 21.48 20.82 -2.08
C GLU A 618 22.34 19.64 -2.54
N ILE A 619 23.16 19.84 -3.58
CA ILE A 619 24.06 18.83 -4.13
C ILE A 619 25.50 19.32 -4.06
N ASP A 620 26.37 18.45 -3.57
CA ASP A 620 27.81 18.59 -3.68
C ASP A 620 28.28 18.20 -5.09
N PRO A 621 28.76 19.13 -5.93
CA PRO A 621 29.18 18.82 -7.30
C PRO A 621 30.51 18.05 -7.38
N GLU A 622 31.25 17.90 -6.28
CA GLU A 622 32.50 17.13 -6.23
C GLU A 622 32.26 15.67 -5.86
N THR A 623 31.25 15.40 -5.02
CA THR A 623 30.95 14.05 -4.51
C THR A 623 29.64 13.45 -5.03
N GLY A 624 28.76 14.27 -5.59
CA GLY A 624 27.39 13.89 -5.97
C GLY A 624 26.44 13.71 -4.78
N HIS A 625 26.88 13.98 -3.55
CA HIS A 625 26.05 13.84 -2.36
C HIS A 625 24.86 14.82 -2.41
N THR A 626 23.65 14.29 -2.26
CA THR A 626 22.40 15.04 -2.32
C THR A 626 21.77 15.10 -0.93
N VAL A 627 21.46 16.31 -0.46
CA VAL A 627 20.79 16.57 0.81
C VAL A 627 19.42 17.18 0.51
N VAL A 628 18.37 16.65 1.14
CA VAL A 628 17.05 17.29 1.13
C VAL A 628 17.02 18.35 2.23
N ASP A 629 17.12 19.62 1.84
CA ASP A 629 17.24 20.75 2.76
C ASP A 629 15.88 21.17 3.32
N ARG A 630 14.84 21.21 2.45
CA ARG A 630 13.49 21.63 2.82
C ARG A 630 12.44 20.76 2.16
N TYR A 631 11.37 20.50 2.89
CA TYR A 631 10.23 19.74 2.41
C TYR A 631 8.93 20.34 2.95
N THR A 632 8.06 20.80 2.04
CA THR A 632 6.75 21.36 2.35
C THR A 632 5.66 20.55 1.65
N VAL A 633 4.60 20.22 2.40
CA VAL A 633 3.42 19.50 1.91
C VAL A 633 2.17 20.31 2.26
N VAL A 634 1.30 20.50 1.27
CA VAL A 634 -0.07 20.98 1.48
C VAL A 634 -1.03 19.96 0.89
N ASP A 635 -1.89 19.37 1.73
CA ASP A 635 -2.83 18.33 1.33
C ASP A 635 -4.30 18.73 1.46
N ASP A 636 -5.14 18.16 0.59
CA ASP A 636 -6.60 18.14 0.67
C ASP A 636 -7.08 16.71 0.97
N PHE A 637 -7.36 16.48 2.25
CA PHE A 637 -8.00 15.25 2.73
C PHE A 637 -9.49 15.43 3.07
N GLY A 638 -10.11 16.51 2.60
CA GLY A 638 -11.46 16.91 3.03
C GLY A 638 -11.49 17.17 4.53
N ASN A 639 -12.50 16.61 5.22
CA ASN A 639 -12.61 16.73 6.67
C ASN A 639 -11.68 15.74 7.40
N LEU A 640 -10.95 16.23 8.40
CA LEU A 640 -10.02 15.44 9.21
C LEU A 640 -10.63 14.99 10.53
N ILE A 641 -10.46 13.71 10.88
CA ILE A 641 -10.85 13.19 12.19
C ILE A 641 -9.78 13.44 13.25
N ASN A 642 -8.53 13.11 12.96
CA ASN A 642 -7.41 13.30 13.88
C ASN A 642 -6.18 13.86 13.11
N PRO A 643 -5.99 15.19 13.10
CA PRO A 643 -4.91 15.83 12.36
C PRO A 643 -3.51 15.34 12.73
N LEU A 644 -3.26 14.98 13.99
CA LEU A 644 -1.96 14.48 14.47
C LEU A 644 -1.59 13.15 13.82
N LEU A 645 -2.56 12.23 13.71
CA LEU A 645 -2.33 10.94 13.04
C LEU A 645 -2.12 11.10 11.54
N VAL A 646 -2.83 12.04 10.91
CA VAL A 646 -2.66 12.36 9.49
C VAL A 646 -1.26 12.89 9.22
N GLU A 647 -0.76 13.82 10.02
CA GLU A 647 0.60 14.34 9.90
C GLU A 647 1.64 13.20 9.98
N GLY A 648 1.48 12.28 10.95
CA GLY A 648 2.36 11.10 11.07
C GLY A 648 2.32 10.18 9.85
N GLN A 649 1.15 9.98 9.22
CA GLN A 649 1.04 9.21 7.98
C GLN A 649 1.78 9.89 6.82
N VAL A 650 1.65 11.22 6.70
CA VAL A 650 2.35 12.01 5.68
C VAL A 650 3.86 11.91 5.87
N HIS A 651 4.36 12.12 7.09
CA HIS A 651 5.79 12.00 7.40
C HIS A 651 6.35 10.63 7.03
N GLY A 652 5.66 9.55 7.42
CA GLY A 652 6.08 8.18 7.08
C GLY A 652 6.04 7.91 5.57
N GLY A 653 5.06 8.47 4.85
CA GLY A 653 4.96 8.32 3.39
C GLY A 653 6.06 9.07 2.66
N VAL A 654 6.37 10.29 3.10
CA VAL A 654 7.49 11.10 2.60
C VAL A 654 8.80 10.37 2.84
N ALA A 655 9.04 9.82 4.04
CA ALA A 655 10.26 9.06 4.34
C ALA A 655 10.48 7.88 3.38
N GLN A 656 9.42 7.12 3.06
CA GLN A 656 9.48 6.04 2.07
C GLN A 656 9.77 6.55 0.65
N GLY A 657 9.16 7.66 0.25
CA GLY A 657 9.44 8.27 -1.06
C GLY A 657 10.85 8.85 -1.17
N LEU A 658 11.38 9.43 -0.08
CA LEU A 658 12.78 9.87 0.01
C LEU A 658 13.74 8.69 -0.08
N GLY A 659 13.43 7.57 0.60
CA GLY A 659 14.20 6.33 0.49
C GLY A 659 14.28 5.86 -0.96
N GLN A 660 13.15 5.72 -1.64
CA GLN A 660 13.11 5.36 -3.07
C GLN A 660 13.90 6.33 -3.94
N ALA A 661 13.75 7.63 -3.72
CA ALA A 661 14.38 8.65 -4.56
C ALA A 661 15.90 8.77 -4.33
N LEU A 662 16.40 8.60 -3.11
CA LEU A 662 17.78 8.91 -2.76
C LEU A 662 18.68 7.67 -2.69
N SER A 663 18.16 6.53 -2.20
CA SER A 663 19.03 5.42 -1.77
C SER A 663 18.56 4.03 -2.17
N GLU A 664 17.27 3.75 -2.17
CA GLU A 664 16.76 2.39 -2.35
C GLU A 664 16.91 1.93 -3.81
N ARG A 665 17.55 0.78 -3.99
CA ARG A 665 17.73 0.16 -5.31
C ARG A 665 17.77 -1.35 -5.16
N VAL A 666 16.89 -2.03 -5.88
CA VAL A 666 17.03 -3.47 -6.10
C VAL A 666 17.97 -3.70 -7.28
N VAL A 667 18.98 -4.55 -7.10
CA VAL A 667 19.94 -4.90 -8.15
C VAL A 667 20.03 -6.42 -8.28
N PHE A 668 19.78 -6.90 -9.48
CA PHE A 668 20.05 -8.29 -9.88
C PHE A 668 21.28 -8.32 -10.80
N ASP A 669 22.05 -9.40 -10.75
CA ASP A 669 23.04 -9.70 -11.79
C ASP A 669 22.41 -10.43 -13.00
N ALA A 670 23.24 -10.77 -13.98
CA ALA A 670 22.79 -11.41 -15.22
C ALA A 670 22.26 -12.84 -15.00
N ASP A 671 22.67 -13.50 -13.92
CA ASP A 671 22.22 -14.85 -13.55
C ASP A 671 20.96 -14.81 -12.66
N GLY A 672 20.48 -13.62 -12.32
CA GLY A 672 19.30 -13.38 -11.51
C GLY A 672 19.53 -13.44 -10.01
N GLN A 673 20.77 -13.37 -9.54
CA GLN A 673 21.08 -13.24 -8.12
C GLN A 673 20.77 -11.84 -7.62
N LEU A 674 20.11 -11.74 -6.45
CA LEU A 674 19.84 -10.47 -5.81
C LEU A 674 21.10 -9.96 -5.08
N LEU A 675 21.73 -8.92 -5.62
CA LEU A 675 22.95 -8.32 -5.06
C LEU A 675 22.68 -7.39 -3.87
N THR A 676 21.43 -6.95 -3.69
CA THR A 676 21.01 -6.04 -2.62
C THR A 676 20.11 -6.74 -1.60
N ALA A 677 20.48 -7.95 -1.18
CA ALA A 677 19.69 -8.83 -0.32
C ALA A 677 19.91 -8.59 1.19
N SER A 678 20.52 -7.47 1.59
CA SER A 678 20.68 -7.09 3.01
C SER A 678 20.66 -5.57 3.20
N TYR A 679 20.50 -5.09 4.43
CA TYR A 679 20.66 -3.66 4.76
C TYR A 679 22.11 -3.15 4.66
N MET A 680 23.10 -4.01 4.39
CA MET A 680 24.45 -3.55 4.06
C MET A 680 24.47 -2.89 2.68
N ASP A 681 23.67 -3.39 1.75
CA ASP A 681 23.67 -2.98 0.34
C ASP A 681 22.38 -2.24 -0.06
N TYR A 682 21.23 -2.64 0.50
CA TYR A 682 19.95 -1.97 0.30
C TYR A 682 19.85 -0.73 1.19
N GLY A 683 20.02 0.45 0.59
CA GLY A 683 20.06 1.73 1.29
C GLY A 683 18.70 2.18 1.82
N MET A 684 18.36 1.82 3.06
CA MET A 684 17.21 2.38 3.77
C MET A 684 17.46 3.82 4.22
N PRO A 685 16.47 4.74 4.12
CA PRO A 685 16.61 6.10 4.61
C PRO A 685 16.80 6.13 6.13
N ARG A 686 17.66 7.02 6.61
CA ARG A 686 17.97 7.25 8.02
C ARG A 686 17.42 8.60 8.48
N ALA A 687 17.45 8.84 9.78
CA ALA A 687 16.97 10.09 10.37
C ALA A 687 17.68 11.35 9.82
N LEU A 688 18.92 11.23 9.34
CA LEU A 688 19.66 12.35 8.73
C LEU A 688 19.25 12.61 7.27
N ASP A 689 18.63 11.64 6.61
CA ASP A 689 18.20 11.74 5.22
C ASP A 689 16.78 12.34 5.09
N VAL A 690 16.04 12.38 6.20
CA VAL A 690 14.66 12.87 6.27
C VAL A 690 14.63 14.24 6.98
N PRO A 691 14.36 15.35 6.26
CA PRO A 691 14.25 16.65 6.90
C PRO A 691 12.95 16.76 7.68
N ARG A 692 12.81 17.84 8.46
CA ARG A 692 11.50 18.20 9.01
C ARG A 692 10.54 18.51 7.86
N VAL A 693 9.45 17.74 7.77
CA VAL A 693 8.40 17.96 6.78
C VAL A 693 7.42 18.99 7.33
N ALA A 694 7.35 20.17 6.70
CA ALA A 694 6.32 21.15 7.00
C ALA A 694 5.00 20.69 6.37
N PHE A 695 3.97 20.51 7.20
CA PHE A 695 2.66 20.01 6.76
C PHE A 695 1.57 21.04 7.06
N SER A 696 0.71 21.29 6.07
CA SER A 696 -0.53 22.03 6.24
C SER A 696 -1.62 21.45 5.34
N THR A 697 -2.86 21.90 5.52
CA THR A 697 -4.01 21.32 4.80
C THR A 697 -4.92 22.40 4.24
N ARG A 698 -5.48 22.15 3.06
CA ARG A 698 -6.49 22.98 2.41
C ARG A 698 -7.61 22.07 1.90
N GLY A 699 -8.51 21.68 2.80
CA GLY A 699 -9.52 20.65 2.53
C GLY A 699 -10.72 21.14 1.71
N THR A 700 -11.13 20.34 0.72
CA THR A 700 -12.40 20.46 0.00
C THR A 700 -13.24 19.22 0.31
N PRO A 701 -14.31 19.31 1.12
CA PRO A 701 -15.08 18.14 1.55
C PRO A 701 -15.65 17.34 0.38
N SER A 702 -15.47 16.01 0.41
CA SER A 702 -15.99 15.10 -0.63
C SER A 702 -17.52 15.03 -0.63
N LEU A 703 -18.13 14.94 -1.81
CA LEU A 703 -19.58 14.70 -1.95
C LEU A 703 -19.93 13.21 -1.83
N TYR A 704 -18.96 12.33 -2.05
CA TYR A 704 -19.14 10.88 -2.04
C TYR A 704 -18.88 10.22 -0.68
N ASN A 705 -18.47 11.00 0.33
CA ASN A 705 -18.39 10.54 1.70
C ASN A 705 -19.37 11.36 2.57
N PRO A 706 -20.26 10.72 3.36
CA PRO A 706 -21.24 11.44 4.18
C PRO A 706 -20.66 12.44 5.18
N MET A 707 -19.40 12.26 5.58
CA MET A 707 -18.69 13.17 6.48
C MET A 707 -17.70 14.08 5.73
N GLY A 708 -17.69 14.08 4.40
CA GLY A 708 -16.77 14.89 3.60
C GLY A 708 -15.31 14.46 3.67
N MET A 709 -14.99 13.28 4.18
CA MET A 709 -13.62 12.79 4.36
C MET A 709 -13.00 12.21 3.08
N LYS A 710 -11.69 12.31 2.98
CA LYS A 710 -10.85 11.60 1.99
C LYS A 710 -9.75 10.81 2.70
N GLY A 711 -9.12 9.86 1.99
CA GLY A 711 -8.03 9.04 2.55
C GLY A 711 -6.69 9.77 2.54
N CYS A 712 -5.79 9.44 3.47
CA CYS A 712 -4.48 10.11 3.60
C CYS A 712 -3.27 9.16 3.64
N GLY A 713 -3.51 7.84 3.76
CA GLY A 713 -2.47 6.86 4.08
C GLY A 713 -1.36 6.73 3.04
N GLU A 714 -1.59 7.08 1.78
CA GLU A 714 -0.65 6.85 0.67
C GLU A 714 -0.03 8.14 0.10
N ALA A 715 -0.62 9.29 0.42
CA ALA A 715 -0.29 10.63 -0.08
C ALA A 715 1.22 10.93 -0.08
N GLY A 716 1.87 10.73 1.08
CA GLY A 716 3.26 11.10 1.28
C GLY A 716 4.23 10.46 0.26
N THR A 717 3.98 9.19 -0.09
CA THR A 717 4.83 8.43 -1.02
C THR A 717 4.60 8.84 -2.47
N VAL A 718 3.35 9.15 -2.84
CA VAL A 718 2.97 9.56 -4.20
C VAL A 718 3.65 10.88 -4.59
N GLY A 719 3.53 11.90 -3.74
CA GLY A 719 4.06 13.23 -4.04
C GLY A 719 5.60 13.31 -4.00
N ALA A 720 6.25 12.48 -3.19
CA ALA A 720 7.69 12.57 -2.95
C ALA A 720 8.57 12.23 -4.16
N LEU A 721 8.20 11.20 -4.94
CA LEU A 721 9.04 10.69 -6.02
C LEU A 721 9.34 11.77 -7.06
N ALA A 722 8.28 12.42 -7.58
CA ALA A 722 8.43 13.46 -8.58
C ALA A 722 9.00 14.74 -7.99
N ALA A 723 8.60 15.15 -6.77
CA ALA A 723 9.10 16.38 -6.17
C ALA A 723 10.62 16.35 -5.97
N VAL A 724 11.16 15.25 -5.43
CA VAL A 724 12.62 15.08 -5.26
C VAL A 724 13.33 14.99 -6.60
N THR A 725 12.79 14.20 -7.53
CA THR A 725 13.41 14.04 -8.86
C THR A 725 13.46 15.36 -9.63
N ASN A 726 12.38 16.14 -9.59
CA ASN A 726 12.31 17.46 -10.20
C ASN A 726 13.32 18.41 -9.53
N ALA A 727 13.47 18.36 -8.21
CA ALA A 727 14.44 19.19 -7.47
C ALA A 727 15.90 18.83 -7.84
N VAL A 728 16.22 17.55 -7.97
CA VAL A 728 17.55 17.10 -8.38
C VAL A 728 17.83 17.50 -9.83
N LEU A 729 16.89 17.31 -10.76
CA LEU A 729 17.06 17.77 -12.13
C LEU A 729 17.27 19.28 -12.19
N ASP A 730 16.49 20.05 -11.43
CA ASP A 730 16.62 21.51 -11.35
C ASP A 730 18.01 21.95 -10.86
N ALA A 731 18.54 21.27 -9.82
CA ALA A 731 19.86 21.55 -9.28
C ALA A 731 20.99 21.29 -10.30
N LEU A 732 20.84 20.23 -11.13
CA LEU A 732 21.84 19.80 -12.10
C LEU A 732 21.67 20.46 -13.48
N TRP A 733 20.56 21.14 -13.72
CA TRP A 733 20.19 21.68 -15.03
C TRP A 733 21.26 22.64 -15.59
N ASP A 734 21.73 23.58 -14.76
CA ASP A 734 22.74 24.56 -15.18
C ASP A 734 24.11 23.92 -15.47
N SER A 735 24.33 22.67 -15.02
CA SER A 735 25.54 21.89 -15.30
C SER A 735 25.46 21.06 -16.60
N GLY A 736 24.39 21.18 -17.38
CA GLY A 736 24.22 20.48 -18.66
C GLY A 736 23.55 19.09 -18.55
N VAL A 737 23.19 18.65 -17.35
CA VAL A 737 22.42 17.41 -17.14
C VAL A 737 20.97 17.63 -17.60
N ARG A 738 20.44 16.73 -18.41
CA ARG A 738 19.07 16.82 -18.98
C ARG A 738 18.19 15.63 -18.64
N ASP A 739 18.79 14.55 -18.15
CA ASP A 739 18.10 13.33 -17.81
C ASP A 739 18.68 12.76 -16.51
N VAL A 740 17.79 12.32 -15.63
CA VAL A 740 18.10 11.77 -14.30
C VAL A 740 17.10 10.66 -13.98
N ALA A 741 17.57 9.62 -13.30
CA ALA A 741 16.75 8.48 -12.92
C ALA A 741 17.06 8.05 -11.48
N MET A 742 16.02 7.85 -10.67
CA MET A 742 16.16 7.37 -9.30
C MET A 742 16.93 6.04 -9.23
N PRO A 743 17.66 5.77 -8.14
CA PRO A 743 17.91 6.69 -7.02
C PRO A 743 19.08 7.66 -7.26
N PHE A 744 19.12 8.75 -6.50
CA PHE A 744 20.13 9.81 -6.52
C PHE A 744 21.32 9.53 -5.60
N THR A 745 21.85 8.31 -5.67
CA THR A 745 23.08 7.94 -4.95
C THR A 745 24.25 8.83 -5.38
N PRO A 746 25.21 9.13 -4.48
CA PRO A 746 26.34 9.99 -4.79
C PRO A 746 27.07 9.61 -6.09
N HIS A 747 27.32 8.32 -6.30
CA HIS A 747 27.97 7.79 -7.50
C HIS A 747 27.22 8.13 -8.79
N ARG A 748 25.88 7.98 -8.82
CA ARG A 748 25.07 8.26 -10.02
C ARG A 748 25.04 9.75 -10.33
N VAL A 749 24.79 10.59 -9.33
CA VAL A 749 24.73 12.04 -9.48
C VAL A 749 26.08 12.59 -9.95
N TRP A 750 27.17 12.15 -9.31
CA TRP A 750 28.52 12.51 -9.72
C TRP A 750 28.81 12.08 -11.16
N GLY A 751 28.45 10.84 -11.53
CA GLY A 751 28.63 10.32 -12.88
C GLY A 751 27.94 11.17 -13.96
N TRP A 752 26.71 11.64 -13.71
CA TRP A 752 26.01 12.54 -14.63
C TRP A 752 26.69 13.89 -14.76
N LEU A 753 27.19 14.46 -13.66
CA LEU A 753 27.94 15.71 -13.68
C LEU A 753 29.24 15.58 -14.48
N GLN A 754 29.98 14.48 -14.33
CA GLN A 754 31.19 14.25 -15.14
C GLN A 754 30.84 14.08 -16.63
N ALA A 755 29.85 13.25 -16.95
CA ALA A 755 29.42 13.06 -18.33
C ALA A 755 28.95 14.36 -19.00
N ALA A 756 28.35 15.28 -18.25
CA ALA A 756 27.96 16.59 -18.76
C ALA A 756 29.18 17.51 -18.98
N ARG A 757 30.18 17.48 -18.08
CA ARG A 757 31.45 18.21 -18.25
C ARG A 757 32.22 17.72 -19.47
N ASP A 758 32.31 16.40 -19.66
CA ASP A 758 33.02 15.79 -20.79
C ASP A 758 32.37 16.12 -22.14
N LYS A 759 31.04 16.34 -22.17
CA LYS A 759 30.34 16.79 -23.38
C LYS A 759 30.53 18.28 -23.68
N ALA A 760 30.90 19.08 -22.68
CA ALA A 760 31.08 20.52 -22.81
C ALA A 760 32.54 20.92 -23.11
N ALA A 761 33.51 20.06 -22.75
CA ALA A 761 34.92 20.17 -23.12
C ALA A 761 35.15 19.74 -24.57
#